data_AF-A0A1I4D9W9-F1
#
_entry.id   AF-A0A1I4D9W9-F1
#
_cell.length_a   1.000
_cell.length_b   1.000
_cell.length_c   1.000
_cell.angle_alpha   90.00
_cell.angle_beta   90.00
_cell.angle_gamma   90.00
#
_symmetry.space_group_name_H-M   'P 1'
#
loop_
_entity.id
_entity.type
_entity.pdbx_description
1 polymer ?
#
loop_
_entity_poly.entity_id
_entity_poly.type
_entity_poly.pdbx_seq_one_letter_code
_entity_poly.pdbx_strand_id
1 'polypeptide(L)'
;MSATRSNPLAGAASVPLAFDDKSAATNRIAAASAQSYRLASGGLIDRGQSLSFSFDGKTMTGYGGDTLASALVANGVKLVGRSFKYHRPRGILTAGAEEPNALVELRTGARREANTRATTTELYDGLAANSQNRWPSLRHDLMAVNSLLSPVFVAGFYYKTFMWPAKFWEAIYEPAIRRAAGLGKTSGVADPDHYEKAWAHCDVLVVGSGPAGLSAALAAGRAGARVILAEEDSRLGGRLLSDAAEIDGKIAAEWLASVLGELDSLPNVRIMPRTAVFGVYDGGTYGALERVNDHVAVPPAHQPRQRLWRIVAKRSVVAAGALERPIVFPGNDRPGVMMASAVRTYVNRFAALPGRRVALFTNNDDGWRTAEAVRKAGVEIVAVIDPRGRVPQQFRGLRDTAGFEVLSGNVVDVKGGVDGVHKVVVATDGGRREVEADCLAMSGGWNPTVALSSFHRGRPVWRDDIAAFGPGQCPPGMVMAGAANGDFSLGACLRDGHAAGLKAALETGASGSAGSAATGDDETFGIKPLWHVKGGKAFVDFQHDVTASDVTLAQREGFESVEHLKRYTTLGMATDQGKLSNVNGLAIMAEATGRSIADTGTTIYRPPYAPVAIGALAGHHRDENFHAWRLTPSHHWAAERGAVFVDTGLWKRAQWYPQPGEKDWLESVTREVRAVRGGVGFCDVSTLGKVDVHGPDAGKFLDRIYINTFSNLSVGKARYGLMLREDGLVYDDGTTSRLAEDHYFLTTTTAKAGLVMQHLEHCRQVLWPELDVQLTSVTDQWAQFSIAGPNTRDLLRDLVDPSEDLSNEGFPFMGVREVALRGGMCARLYRISFSGEMAFEIGVPAQFGEALARNLMLAGKPFGVVPYGTEALGVMRIEKGHVAGPELNGTTTAGDLGLGKMASRKKDYIGRAMAGREALNAPDRQVVVGIKPVNAASRLRSGAHIVPKGAVPGPDTDQGYVTSVCFSPMLSQWIGLGLVAGGRERHGEIVRAHDPLRGEDMDVEIVNPVFYDPEGGRQRG
;
A
#
# COMPACT_ATOMS: atom_id res chain seq x y z
N MET A 1 24.39 30.49 28.85
CA MET A 1 23.84 31.16 30.05
C MET A 1 22.90 30.19 30.72
N SER A 2 23.23 29.83 31.97
CA SER A 2 22.54 28.87 32.83
C SER A 2 21.33 29.53 33.49
N ALA A 3 20.20 28.83 33.55
CA ALA A 3 19.21 28.99 34.62
C ALA A 3 18.39 27.70 34.78
N THR A 4 18.59 27.10 35.95
CA THR A 4 17.99 25.89 36.53
C THR A 4 16.61 26.12 37.17
N ARG A 5 15.94 24.98 37.47
CA ARG A 5 14.83 24.70 38.42
C ARG A 5 13.45 24.59 37.77
N SER A 6 12.57 23.63 38.07
CA SER A 6 12.54 22.53 39.04
C SER A 6 11.28 21.68 38.76
N ASN A 7 11.36 20.37 38.95
CA ASN A 7 10.24 19.41 38.91
C ASN A 7 9.75 19.13 40.36
N PRO A 8 8.47 18.79 40.58
CA PRO A 8 8.21 17.54 41.30
C PRO A 8 6.97 16.73 40.82
N LEU A 9 7.22 15.44 40.57
CA LEU A 9 6.53 14.22 41.04
C LEU A 9 4.99 14.11 41.11
N ALA A 10 4.51 13.12 40.36
CA ALA A 10 3.69 11.94 40.74
C ALA A 10 2.40 12.11 41.58
N GLY A 11 1.28 11.61 41.02
CA GLY A 11 0.05 11.31 41.75
C GLY A 11 -0.88 10.41 40.93
N ALA A 12 -0.91 9.12 41.26
CA ALA A 12 -1.88 8.14 40.78
C ALA A 12 -3.25 8.41 41.42
N ALA A 13 -4.33 8.27 40.65
CA ALA A 13 -5.70 8.31 41.17
C ALA A 13 -6.45 7.03 40.77
N SER A 14 -6.59 6.16 41.77
CA SER A 14 -7.47 5.00 41.87
C SER A 14 -8.95 5.41 41.80
N VAL A 15 -9.76 4.67 41.05
CA VAL A 15 -11.22 4.76 41.07
C VAL A 15 -11.77 3.76 42.11
N PRO A 16 -12.58 4.16 43.10
CA PRO A 16 -13.04 3.25 44.15
C PRO A 16 -14.36 2.54 43.80
N LEU A 17 -14.48 1.36 44.42
CA LEU A 17 -15.62 0.46 44.45
C LEU A 17 -16.80 1.00 45.28
N ALA A 18 -17.98 0.51 44.88
CA ALA A 18 -19.32 0.47 45.47
C ALA A 18 -19.55 0.86 46.95
N PHE A 19 -20.70 1.50 47.18
CA PHE A 19 -21.56 1.30 48.35
C PHE A 19 -23.05 1.33 47.95
N ASP A 20 -23.78 0.31 48.41
CA ASP A 20 -25.25 0.24 48.52
C ASP A 20 -25.75 1.23 49.59
N ASP A 21 -26.90 1.88 49.37
CA ASP A 21 -28.08 1.68 50.24
C ASP A 21 -29.37 2.26 49.61
N LYS A 22 -30.48 1.67 50.04
CA LYS A 22 -31.86 1.75 49.56
C LYS A 22 -32.57 3.07 49.87
N SER A 23 -33.66 3.25 49.11
CA SER A 23 -34.87 4.06 49.40
C SER A 23 -34.99 5.45 48.78
N ALA A 24 -35.54 5.48 47.56
CA ALA A 24 -36.61 6.42 47.19
C ALA A 24 -37.29 5.90 45.92
N ALA A 25 -38.42 5.23 46.11
CA ALA A 25 -39.33 4.85 45.04
C ALA A 25 -40.02 6.09 44.43
N THR A 26 -40.59 5.88 43.24
CA THR A 26 -41.56 6.73 42.54
C THR A 26 -41.06 8.02 41.88
N ASN A 27 -40.47 7.88 40.69
CA ASN A 27 -40.93 8.59 39.47
C ASN A 27 -40.28 8.00 38.21
N ARG A 28 -40.81 6.86 37.74
CA ARG A 28 -40.55 6.37 36.37
C ARG A 28 -41.51 7.09 35.42
N ILE A 29 -41.06 8.19 34.82
CA ILE A 29 -41.65 8.65 33.56
C ILE A 29 -41.05 7.75 32.48
N ALA A 30 -41.86 6.82 31.97
CA ALA A 30 -41.56 6.06 30.78
C ALA A 30 -41.49 7.02 29.59
N ALA A 31 -40.30 7.44 29.22
CA ALA A 31 -40.06 8.01 27.90
C ALA A 31 -40.26 6.86 26.89
N ALA A 32 -41.36 6.90 26.13
CA ALA A 32 -41.55 6.03 25.00
C ALA A 32 -40.34 6.17 24.06
N SER A 33 -39.65 5.06 23.77
CA SER A 33 -38.52 5.02 22.84
C SER A 33 -38.90 5.69 21.52
N ALA A 34 -38.15 6.71 21.10
CA ALA A 34 -38.29 7.34 19.78
C ALA A 34 -38.01 6.37 18.61
N GLN A 35 -37.35 5.23 18.89
CA GLN A 35 -37.09 4.15 17.94
C GLN A 35 -38.20 3.10 18.00
N SER A 36 -39.04 3.04 16.97
CA SER A 36 -40.25 2.19 16.91
C SER A 36 -39.98 0.68 16.66
N TYR A 37 -38.73 0.33 16.34
CA TYR A 37 -38.24 -1.03 16.12
C TYR A 37 -37.08 -1.38 17.08
N ARG A 38 -37.02 -0.75 18.25
CA ARG A 38 -36.11 -1.14 19.34
C ARG A 38 -36.91 -1.78 20.48
N LEU A 39 -36.40 -2.89 21.02
CA LEU A 39 -36.91 -3.46 22.27
C LEU A 39 -36.65 -2.51 23.44
N ALA A 40 -37.56 -2.51 24.41
CA ALA A 40 -37.50 -1.64 25.59
C ALA A 40 -36.30 -1.94 26.51
N SER A 41 -35.79 -3.18 26.49
CA SER A 41 -34.63 -3.64 27.25
C SER A 41 -33.78 -4.60 26.42
N GLY A 42 -32.64 -5.03 26.98
CA GLY A 42 -31.68 -5.90 26.30
C GLY A 42 -30.78 -5.17 25.30
N GLY A 43 -29.98 -5.96 24.59
CA GLY A 43 -28.91 -5.49 23.71
C GLY A 43 -27.63 -5.15 24.48
N LEU A 44 -26.51 -5.31 23.80
CA LEU A 44 -25.17 -4.90 24.19
C LEU A 44 -24.90 -3.44 23.77
N ILE A 45 -25.84 -2.56 24.09
CA ILE A 45 -25.80 -1.12 23.78
C ILE A 45 -25.82 -0.29 25.07
N ASP A 46 -25.17 0.87 25.05
CA ASP A 46 -25.20 1.84 26.14
C ASP A 46 -26.38 2.79 25.97
N ARG A 47 -27.48 2.50 26.67
CA ARG A 47 -28.70 3.32 26.66
C ARG A 47 -28.54 4.66 27.41
N GLY A 48 -27.47 4.84 28.18
CA GLY A 48 -27.10 6.12 28.78
C GLY A 48 -26.42 7.07 27.79
N GLN A 49 -25.86 6.54 26.71
CA GLN A 49 -25.20 7.30 25.65
C GLN A 49 -26.06 7.33 24.39
N SER A 50 -26.97 8.32 24.29
CA SER A 50 -27.72 8.56 23.05
C SER A 50 -26.84 9.28 22.02
N LEU A 51 -26.87 8.81 20.77
CA LEU A 51 -26.08 9.35 19.66
C LEU A 51 -27.00 9.86 18.55
N SER A 52 -26.74 11.04 18.01
CA SER A 52 -27.42 11.56 16.82
C SER A 52 -26.65 11.16 15.56
N PHE A 53 -27.35 10.73 14.52
CA PHE A 53 -26.75 10.47 13.21
C PHE A 53 -27.71 10.82 12.09
N SER A 54 -27.23 10.89 10.86
CA SER A 54 -28.06 11.09 9.68
C SER A 54 -27.83 10.03 8.62
N PHE A 55 -28.93 9.61 7.99
CA PHE A 55 -28.91 8.76 6.80
C PHE A 55 -29.76 9.42 5.70
N ASP A 56 -29.15 9.69 4.55
CA ASP A 56 -29.81 10.37 3.43
C ASP A 56 -30.43 11.72 3.81
N GLY A 57 -29.74 12.47 4.68
CA GLY A 57 -30.18 13.76 5.19
C GLY A 57 -31.29 13.69 6.25
N LYS A 58 -31.80 12.51 6.60
CA LYS A 58 -32.75 12.33 7.70
C LYS A 58 -32.01 12.03 8.99
N THR A 59 -32.17 12.91 9.99
CA THR A 59 -31.64 12.73 11.34
C THR A 59 -32.40 11.62 12.08
N MET A 60 -31.65 10.78 12.80
CA MET A 60 -32.11 9.63 13.57
C MET A 60 -31.31 9.53 14.87
N THR A 61 -31.77 8.68 15.78
CA THR A 61 -31.11 8.42 17.07
C THR A 61 -30.64 6.98 17.14
N GLY A 62 -29.48 6.75 17.75
CA GLY A 62 -28.95 5.44 18.13
C GLY A 62 -28.32 5.50 19.53
N TYR A 63 -27.59 4.46 19.89
CA TYR A 63 -26.93 4.33 21.19
C TYR A 63 -25.46 3.93 21.05
N GLY A 64 -24.66 4.21 22.09
CA GLY A 64 -23.29 3.70 22.19
C GLY A 64 -23.24 2.19 22.00
N GLY A 65 -22.35 1.71 21.13
CA GLY A 65 -22.25 0.29 20.78
C GLY A 65 -23.15 -0.18 19.63
N ASP A 66 -24.06 0.66 19.11
CA ASP A 66 -24.71 0.37 17.82
C ASP A 66 -23.67 0.42 16.69
N THR A 67 -23.92 -0.38 15.64
CA THR A 67 -23.42 -0.11 14.29
C THR A 67 -24.42 0.74 13.51
N LEU A 68 -24.00 1.41 12.44
CA LEU A 68 -24.91 2.15 11.56
C LEU A 68 -26.09 1.28 11.10
N ALA A 69 -25.84 0.03 10.70
CA ALA A 69 -26.91 -0.90 10.30
C ALA A 69 -27.88 -1.19 11.44
N SER A 70 -27.38 -1.48 12.65
CA SER A 70 -28.24 -1.75 13.80
C SER A 70 -29.09 -0.54 14.20
N ALA A 71 -28.55 0.67 14.10
CA ALA A 71 -29.28 1.91 14.35
C ALA A 71 -30.35 2.17 13.27
N LEU A 72 -30.05 1.89 12.00
CA LEU A 72 -31.04 1.95 10.91
C LEU A 72 -32.21 0.98 11.14
N VAL A 73 -31.92 -0.27 11.55
CA VAL A 73 -32.95 -1.25 11.90
C VAL A 73 -33.80 -0.77 13.07
N ALA A 74 -33.19 -0.15 14.11
CA ALA A 74 -33.90 0.46 15.25
C ALA A 74 -34.99 1.46 14.83
N ASN A 75 -34.65 2.24 13.81
CA ASN A 75 -35.47 3.33 13.30
C ASN A 75 -36.44 2.87 12.20
N GLY A 76 -36.55 1.55 11.97
CA GLY A 76 -37.48 0.97 11.01
C GLY A 76 -37.07 1.13 9.54
N VAL A 77 -35.78 1.41 9.27
CA VAL A 77 -35.29 1.55 7.90
C VAL A 77 -35.12 0.17 7.27
N LYS A 78 -35.92 -0.13 6.24
CA LYS A 78 -35.82 -1.37 5.46
C LYS A 78 -34.95 -1.21 4.21
N LEU A 79 -35.05 -0.05 3.55
CA LEU A 79 -34.39 0.24 2.29
C LEU A 79 -33.11 1.03 2.56
N VAL A 80 -31.96 0.48 2.14
CA VAL A 80 -30.64 1.08 2.37
C VAL A 80 -29.86 1.35 1.09
N GLY A 81 -30.21 0.67 -0.01
CA GLY A 81 -29.50 0.82 -1.28
C GLY A 81 -30.31 0.35 -2.48
N ARG A 82 -29.69 0.47 -3.65
CA ARG A 82 -30.20 0.03 -4.94
C ARG A 82 -29.17 -0.87 -5.60
N SER A 83 -29.66 -1.93 -6.24
CA SER A 83 -28.79 -2.93 -6.87
C SER A 83 -28.00 -2.34 -8.05
N PHE A 84 -26.81 -2.88 -8.29
CA PHE A 84 -25.82 -2.34 -9.23
C PHE A 84 -26.33 -2.19 -10.66
N LYS A 85 -26.95 -3.24 -11.22
CA LYS A 85 -27.37 -3.31 -12.63
C LYS A 85 -28.84 -2.97 -12.80
N TYR A 86 -29.68 -3.53 -11.92
CA TYR A 86 -31.14 -3.50 -12.07
C TYR A 86 -31.83 -2.39 -11.26
N HIS A 87 -31.10 -1.64 -10.41
CA HIS A 87 -31.65 -0.65 -9.50
C HIS A 87 -32.81 -1.18 -8.62
N ARG A 88 -32.73 -2.48 -8.29
CA ARG A 88 -33.73 -3.12 -7.43
C ARG A 88 -33.58 -2.62 -5.99
N PRO A 89 -34.68 -2.42 -5.25
CA PRO A 89 -34.62 -2.05 -3.83
C PRO A 89 -33.80 -3.09 -3.05
N ARG A 90 -32.81 -2.66 -2.26
CA ARG A 90 -32.00 -3.52 -1.40
C ARG A 90 -32.06 -3.10 0.07
N GLY A 91 -32.21 -4.10 0.94
CA GLY A 91 -32.14 -3.95 2.39
C GLY A 91 -30.85 -4.52 2.96
N ILE A 92 -30.64 -4.30 4.26
CA ILE A 92 -29.58 -4.96 5.02
C ILE A 92 -29.81 -6.48 4.95
N LEU A 93 -28.78 -7.25 4.64
CA LEU A 93 -28.89 -8.71 4.50
C LEU A 93 -28.28 -9.44 5.70
N THR A 94 -27.22 -8.90 6.28
CA THR A 94 -26.33 -9.54 7.25
C THR A 94 -26.09 -8.63 8.46
N ALA A 95 -25.16 -9.01 9.35
CA ALA A 95 -24.75 -8.20 10.49
C ALA A 95 -23.22 -8.06 10.67
N GLY A 96 -22.43 -8.52 9.69
CA GLY A 96 -20.96 -8.53 9.76
C GLY A 96 -20.27 -8.01 8.50
N ALA A 97 -18.99 -8.38 8.33
CA ALA A 97 -18.14 -7.96 7.21
C ALA A 97 -18.53 -8.59 5.86
N GLU A 98 -19.42 -9.58 5.88
CA GLU A 98 -20.00 -10.29 4.73
C GLU A 98 -21.17 -9.56 4.06
N GLU A 99 -21.57 -8.38 4.56
CA GLU A 99 -22.67 -7.57 4.00
C GLU A 99 -22.42 -7.15 2.53
N PRO A 100 -23.32 -7.52 1.60
CA PRO A 100 -23.21 -7.14 0.19
C PRO A 100 -24.08 -5.95 -0.22
N ASN A 101 -25.13 -5.61 0.53
CA ASN A 101 -26.15 -4.64 0.11
C ASN A 101 -25.98 -3.27 0.77
N ALA A 102 -25.79 -3.23 2.09
CA ALA A 102 -25.78 -2.01 2.90
C ALA A 102 -24.45 -1.25 2.82
N LEU A 103 -24.05 -0.88 1.60
CA LEU A 103 -22.89 -0.05 1.31
C LEU A 103 -23.29 1.43 1.25
N VAL A 104 -22.60 2.25 2.03
CA VAL A 104 -22.89 3.68 2.19
C VAL A 104 -21.65 4.54 1.91
N GLU A 105 -21.89 5.79 1.54
CA GLU A 105 -20.89 6.85 1.64
C GLU A 105 -20.90 7.42 3.05
N LEU A 106 -19.76 7.44 3.72
CA LEU A 106 -19.59 8.07 5.03
C LEU A 106 -18.89 9.42 4.90
N ARG A 107 -19.18 10.29 5.88
CA ARG A 107 -18.52 11.60 6.07
C ARG A 107 -18.71 12.52 4.85
N THR A 108 -18.04 13.67 4.85
CA THR A 108 -18.14 14.68 3.79
C THR A 108 -16.78 15.31 3.51
N GLY A 109 -16.71 16.13 2.44
CA GLY A 109 -15.49 16.84 2.07
C GLY A 109 -14.32 15.90 1.81
N ALA A 110 -13.14 16.25 2.35
CA ALA A 110 -11.90 15.51 2.17
C ALA A 110 -11.88 14.13 2.85
N ARG A 111 -12.70 13.93 3.89
CA ARG A 111 -12.80 12.66 4.64
C ARG A 111 -13.84 11.69 4.08
N ARG A 112 -14.46 12.02 2.93
CA ARG A 112 -15.49 11.17 2.31
C ARG A 112 -14.93 9.77 2.04
N GLU A 113 -15.65 8.75 2.48
CA GLU A 113 -15.34 7.35 2.22
C GLU A 113 -16.50 6.68 1.49
N ALA A 114 -16.21 6.02 0.38
CA ALA A 114 -17.18 5.30 -0.42
C ALA A 114 -17.19 3.81 -0.06
N ASN A 115 -18.33 3.15 -0.29
CA ASN A 115 -18.47 1.70 -0.20
C ASN A 115 -18.21 1.12 1.19
N THR A 116 -18.46 1.90 2.24
CA THR A 116 -18.31 1.42 3.62
C THR A 116 -19.52 0.58 4.03
N ARG A 117 -19.30 -0.52 4.73
CA ARG A 117 -20.37 -1.41 5.20
C ARG A 117 -21.02 -0.84 6.46
N ALA A 118 -22.31 -0.56 6.39
CA ALA A 118 -23.08 -0.08 7.53
C ALA A 118 -23.04 -1.08 8.71
N THR A 119 -22.90 -2.38 8.45
CA THR A 119 -22.87 -3.46 9.44
C THR A 119 -21.62 -3.47 10.31
N THR A 120 -20.51 -2.88 9.84
CA THR A 120 -19.22 -2.86 10.57
C THR A 120 -18.79 -1.44 10.96
N THR A 121 -19.61 -0.45 10.63
CA THR A 121 -19.36 0.95 10.99
C THR A 121 -19.93 1.20 12.38
N GLU A 122 -19.08 1.38 13.37
CA GLU A 122 -19.49 1.81 14.71
C GLU A 122 -20.18 3.18 14.64
N LEU A 123 -21.32 3.31 15.32
CA LEU A 123 -22.05 4.57 15.38
C LEU A 123 -21.29 5.54 16.30
N TYR A 124 -21.19 6.80 15.85
CA TYR A 124 -20.66 7.91 16.65
C TYR A 124 -21.54 9.13 16.48
N ASP A 125 -21.48 10.06 17.44
CA ASP A 125 -22.32 11.25 17.42
C ASP A 125 -21.98 12.15 16.22
N GLY A 126 -23.01 12.59 15.50
CA GLY A 126 -22.88 13.37 14.27
C GLY A 126 -22.48 12.55 13.03
N LEU A 127 -22.50 11.22 13.09
CA LEU A 127 -22.23 10.38 11.91
C LEU A 127 -23.19 10.75 10.77
N ALA A 128 -22.64 10.98 9.57
CA ALA A 128 -23.41 11.25 8.36
C ALA A 128 -23.13 10.16 7.32
N ALA A 129 -24.20 9.51 6.86
CA ALA A 129 -24.15 8.45 5.86
C ALA A 129 -25.14 8.72 4.71
N ASN A 130 -24.76 8.32 3.50
CA ASN A 130 -25.61 8.43 2.31
C ASN A 130 -25.67 7.09 1.57
N SER A 131 -26.86 6.71 1.12
CA SER A 131 -27.04 5.57 0.22
C SER A 131 -26.48 5.86 -1.17
N GLN A 132 -26.00 4.80 -1.80
CA GLN A 132 -25.28 4.83 -3.07
C GLN A 132 -26.16 4.30 -4.23
N ASN A 133 -25.73 4.61 -5.46
CA ASN A 133 -26.34 4.10 -6.71
C ASN A 133 -27.84 4.39 -6.87
N ARG A 134 -28.28 5.62 -6.57
CA ARG A 134 -29.69 6.04 -6.60
C ARG A 134 -29.87 7.38 -7.32
N TRP A 135 -30.98 7.57 -8.04
CA TRP A 135 -31.33 8.88 -8.59
C TRP A 135 -32.84 9.08 -8.84
N PRO A 136 -33.46 10.21 -8.42
CA PRO A 136 -32.88 11.28 -7.60
C PRO A 136 -32.78 10.92 -6.11
N SER A 137 -33.53 9.91 -5.62
CA SER A 137 -33.54 9.53 -4.21
C SER A 137 -33.66 8.02 -4.04
N LEU A 138 -33.41 7.52 -2.83
CA LEU A 138 -33.43 6.08 -2.57
C LEU A 138 -34.82 5.48 -2.79
N ARG A 139 -35.88 6.16 -2.34
CA ARG A 139 -37.27 5.72 -2.50
C ARG A 139 -37.77 5.90 -3.94
N HIS A 140 -37.50 7.06 -4.54
CA HIS A 140 -37.91 7.39 -5.91
C HIS A 140 -36.68 7.32 -6.83
N ASP A 141 -36.38 6.11 -7.32
CA ASP A 141 -35.26 5.86 -8.24
C ASP A 141 -35.79 5.68 -9.67
N LEU A 142 -35.50 6.63 -10.55
CA LEU A 142 -35.93 6.62 -11.95
C LEU A 142 -35.19 5.57 -12.77
N MET A 143 -33.99 5.14 -12.34
CA MET A 143 -33.25 4.07 -13.00
C MET A 143 -33.85 2.68 -12.74
N ALA A 144 -34.85 2.57 -11.85
CA ALA A 144 -35.59 1.32 -11.63
C ALA A 144 -36.28 0.78 -12.90
N VAL A 145 -36.50 1.63 -13.93
CA VAL A 145 -36.96 1.22 -15.26
C VAL A 145 -36.02 0.19 -15.90
N ASN A 146 -34.72 0.17 -15.56
CA ASN A 146 -33.77 -0.83 -16.03
C ASN A 146 -34.20 -2.27 -15.69
N SER A 147 -34.99 -2.45 -14.63
CA SER A 147 -35.54 -3.78 -14.29
C SER A 147 -36.52 -4.30 -15.34
N LEU A 148 -37.20 -3.45 -16.10
CA LEU A 148 -38.10 -3.85 -17.20
C LEU A 148 -37.30 -4.36 -18.41
N LEU A 149 -36.10 -3.84 -18.62
CA LEU A 149 -35.17 -4.26 -19.67
C LEU A 149 -34.26 -5.43 -19.23
N SER A 150 -34.54 -6.05 -18.08
CA SER A 150 -33.69 -7.12 -17.54
C SER A 150 -33.47 -8.34 -18.45
N PRO A 151 -34.38 -8.72 -19.38
CA PRO A 151 -34.09 -9.78 -20.36
C PRO A 151 -32.98 -9.45 -21.35
N VAL A 152 -32.70 -8.16 -21.58
CA VAL A 152 -31.61 -7.69 -22.45
C VAL A 152 -30.29 -7.63 -21.67
N PHE A 153 -30.37 -7.25 -20.39
CA PHE A 153 -29.25 -7.14 -19.47
C PHE A 153 -28.85 -8.49 -18.87
N VAL A 154 -28.46 -9.45 -19.71
CA VAL A 154 -27.87 -10.74 -19.28
C VAL A 154 -26.37 -10.60 -18.98
N ALA A 155 -25.75 -11.62 -18.37
CA ALA A 155 -24.30 -11.71 -18.29
C ALA A 155 -23.65 -11.57 -19.68
N GLY A 156 -22.51 -10.87 -19.76
CA GLY A 156 -21.78 -10.65 -21.01
C GLY A 156 -22.39 -9.68 -22.03
N PHE A 157 -23.57 -9.10 -21.78
CA PHE A 157 -24.27 -8.21 -22.73
C PHE A 157 -23.40 -7.04 -23.25
N TYR A 158 -22.70 -6.34 -22.37
CA TYR A 158 -21.91 -5.16 -22.77
C TYR A 158 -20.73 -5.50 -23.67
N TYR A 159 -20.10 -6.68 -23.47
CA TYR A 159 -19.04 -7.17 -24.34
C TYR A 159 -19.54 -7.41 -25.78
N LYS A 160 -20.80 -7.84 -25.92
CA LYS A 160 -21.41 -8.16 -27.23
C LYS A 160 -21.93 -6.92 -27.95
N THR A 161 -22.33 -5.87 -27.21
CA THR A 161 -23.09 -4.75 -27.78
C THR A 161 -22.32 -3.43 -27.83
N PHE A 162 -21.43 -3.14 -26.89
CA PHE A 162 -20.87 -1.79 -26.72
C PHE A 162 -19.37 -1.66 -26.98
N MET A 163 -18.62 -2.74 -27.21
CA MET A 163 -17.17 -2.67 -27.46
C MET A 163 -16.80 -2.14 -28.84
N TRP A 164 -17.77 -1.99 -29.75
CA TRP A 164 -17.53 -1.50 -31.10
C TRP A 164 -18.55 -0.42 -31.48
N PRO A 165 -18.13 0.70 -32.11
CA PRO A 165 -16.73 1.09 -32.38
C PRO A 165 -16.03 1.71 -31.15
N ALA A 166 -14.70 1.53 -31.04
CA ALA A 166 -13.91 1.92 -29.86
C ALA A 166 -14.08 3.39 -29.44
N LYS A 167 -14.15 4.33 -30.40
CA LYS A 167 -14.38 5.75 -30.10
C LYS A 167 -15.70 6.01 -29.37
N PHE A 168 -16.74 5.22 -29.66
CA PHE A 168 -18.05 5.38 -29.03
C PHE A 168 -18.08 4.75 -27.62
N TRP A 169 -17.31 3.68 -27.41
CA TRP A 169 -17.06 3.15 -26.07
C TRP A 169 -16.46 4.22 -25.16
N GLU A 170 -15.34 4.82 -25.57
CA GLU A 170 -14.64 5.85 -24.79
C GLU A 170 -15.48 7.12 -24.59
N ALA A 171 -16.15 7.61 -25.64
CA ALA A 171 -16.83 8.90 -25.61
C ALA A 171 -18.24 8.85 -24.99
N ILE A 172 -18.96 7.72 -25.09
CA ILE A 172 -20.41 7.67 -24.78
C ILE A 172 -20.77 6.50 -23.87
N TYR A 173 -20.47 5.26 -24.25
CA TYR A 173 -20.94 4.10 -23.50
C TYR A 173 -20.26 4.00 -22.13
N GLU A 174 -18.94 4.10 -22.06
CA GLU A 174 -18.20 4.00 -20.80
C GLU A 174 -18.60 5.11 -19.80
N PRO A 175 -18.64 6.41 -20.18
CA PRO A 175 -19.06 7.45 -19.25
C PRO A 175 -20.50 7.27 -18.75
N ALA A 176 -21.43 6.86 -19.62
CA ALA A 176 -22.82 6.62 -19.25
C ALA A 176 -22.96 5.41 -18.32
N ILE A 177 -22.29 4.30 -18.62
CA ILE A 177 -22.29 3.08 -17.81
C ILE A 177 -21.64 3.36 -16.45
N ARG A 178 -20.50 4.06 -16.39
CA ARG A 178 -19.85 4.43 -15.11
C ARG A 178 -20.74 5.31 -14.23
N ARG A 179 -21.55 6.19 -14.84
CA ARG A 179 -22.51 7.03 -14.11
C ARG A 179 -23.71 6.23 -13.59
N ALA A 180 -24.18 5.23 -14.35
CA ALA A 180 -25.33 4.41 -14.02
C ALA A 180 -25.01 3.19 -13.14
N ALA A 181 -23.78 2.70 -13.19
CA ALA A 181 -23.33 1.47 -12.54
C ALA A 181 -22.09 1.72 -11.64
N GLY A 182 -21.95 2.92 -11.07
CA GLY A 182 -20.88 3.25 -10.12
C GLY A 182 -21.34 3.09 -8.67
N LEU A 183 -20.56 2.40 -7.83
CA LEU A 183 -20.78 2.35 -6.38
C LEU A 183 -19.91 3.40 -5.67
N GLY A 184 -20.57 4.38 -5.03
CA GLY A 184 -19.95 5.44 -4.23
C GLY A 184 -19.02 6.40 -5.00
N LYS A 185 -18.68 7.54 -4.39
CA LYS A 185 -17.76 8.54 -4.95
C LYS A 185 -16.64 8.88 -3.98
N THR A 186 -15.43 9.02 -4.49
CA THR A 186 -14.28 9.56 -3.74
C THR A 186 -14.37 11.10 -3.67
N SER A 187 -13.66 11.72 -2.72
CA SER A 187 -13.67 13.17 -2.53
C SER A 187 -12.97 13.96 -3.64
N GLY A 188 -11.96 13.36 -4.29
CA GLY A 188 -11.09 14.02 -5.28
C GLY A 188 -10.09 15.01 -4.69
N VAL A 189 -10.02 15.16 -3.37
CA VAL A 189 -9.08 16.04 -2.65
C VAL A 189 -8.23 15.23 -1.66
N ALA A 190 -7.13 15.82 -1.19
CA ALA A 190 -6.18 15.14 -0.31
C ALA A 190 -6.82 14.69 1.02
N ASP A 191 -6.51 13.46 1.44
CA ASP A 191 -6.95 12.91 2.71
C ASP A 191 -6.23 13.61 3.89
N PRO A 192 -6.96 14.26 4.82
CA PRO A 192 -6.34 14.92 5.96
C PRO A 192 -5.99 13.97 7.11
N ASP A 193 -6.31 12.67 7.03
CA ASP A 193 -5.96 11.70 8.07
C ASP A 193 -4.48 11.29 8.01
N HIS A 194 -3.96 10.94 9.19
CA HIS A 194 -2.67 10.31 9.35
C HIS A 194 -2.82 8.80 9.47
N TYR A 195 -1.80 8.07 9.03
CA TYR A 195 -1.78 6.62 9.04
C TYR A 195 -0.44 6.14 9.59
N GLU A 196 -0.46 4.99 10.26
CA GLU A 196 0.73 4.44 10.91
C GLU A 196 1.03 3.03 10.39
N LYS A 197 2.32 2.67 10.37
CA LYS A 197 2.78 1.29 10.22
C LYS A 197 3.43 0.85 11.52
N ALA A 198 3.09 -0.35 11.98
CA ALA A 198 3.62 -0.92 13.20
C ALA A 198 4.02 -2.39 13.02
N TRP A 199 4.93 -2.85 13.87
CA TRP A 199 5.49 -4.19 13.83
C TRP A 199 5.32 -4.87 15.18
N ALA A 200 4.88 -6.12 15.17
CA ALA A 200 4.72 -6.92 16.38
C ALA A 200 5.29 -8.33 16.18
N HIS A 201 5.73 -8.94 17.27
CA HIS A 201 6.17 -10.33 17.31
C HIS A 201 5.43 -11.06 18.42
N CYS A 202 5.00 -12.29 18.16
CA CYS A 202 4.41 -13.17 19.17
C CYS A 202 4.86 -14.61 18.98
N ASP A 203 4.68 -15.43 20.00
CA ASP A 203 4.86 -16.86 19.89
C ASP A 203 3.61 -17.47 19.23
N VAL A 204 2.40 -17.07 19.69
CA VAL A 204 1.13 -17.53 19.13
C VAL A 204 0.27 -16.33 18.69
N LEU A 205 -0.16 -16.29 17.44
CA LEU A 205 -1.19 -15.38 16.94
C LEU A 205 -2.54 -16.10 16.91
N VAL A 206 -3.52 -15.61 17.66
CA VAL A 206 -4.91 -16.08 17.60
C VAL A 206 -5.74 -15.09 16.79
N VAL A 207 -6.42 -15.58 15.75
CA VAL A 207 -7.24 -14.75 14.84
C VAL A 207 -8.73 -15.05 15.06
N GLY A 208 -9.47 -14.08 15.56
CA GLY A 208 -10.87 -14.19 15.94
C GLY A 208 -11.04 -14.50 17.42
N SER A 209 -12.01 -13.86 18.07
CA SER A 209 -12.31 -13.97 19.51
C SER A 209 -13.65 -14.66 19.80
N GLY A 210 -14.11 -15.52 18.89
CA GLY A 210 -15.20 -16.46 19.19
C GLY A 210 -14.82 -17.46 20.30
N PRO A 211 -15.70 -18.39 20.65
CA PRO A 211 -15.45 -19.37 21.72
C PRO A 211 -14.14 -20.15 21.51
N ALA A 212 -13.86 -20.59 20.28
CA ALA A 212 -12.60 -21.26 19.95
C ALA A 212 -11.37 -20.36 20.12
N GLY A 213 -11.45 -19.10 19.70
CA GLY A 213 -10.35 -18.14 19.80
C GLY A 213 -10.04 -17.74 21.23
N LEU A 214 -11.08 -17.48 22.03
CA LEU A 214 -10.91 -17.20 23.46
C LEU A 214 -10.30 -18.38 24.21
N SER A 215 -10.79 -19.60 23.96
CA SER A 215 -10.19 -20.82 24.53
C SER A 215 -8.75 -21.01 24.10
N ALA A 216 -8.41 -20.74 22.83
CA ALA A 216 -7.05 -20.85 22.30
C ALA A 216 -6.10 -19.82 22.94
N ALA A 217 -6.53 -18.56 23.01
CA ALA A 217 -5.73 -17.48 23.61
C ALA A 217 -5.49 -17.73 25.09
N LEU A 218 -6.50 -18.21 25.82
CA LEU A 218 -6.40 -18.51 27.23
C LEU A 218 -5.47 -19.69 27.49
N ALA A 219 -5.62 -20.78 26.73
CA ALA A 219 -4.75 -21.95 26.82
C ALA A 219 -3.28 -21.59 26.54
N ALA A 220 -3.03 -20.85 25.46
CA ALA A 220 -1.68 -20.43 25.08
C ALA A 220 -1.07 -19.42 26.08
N GLY A 221 -1.87 -18.48 26.57
CA GLY A 221 -1.47 -17.48 27.55
C GLY A 221 -1.09 -18.12 28.90
N ARG A 222 -1.93 -19.01 29.42
CA ARG A 222 -1.65 -19.78 30.65
C ARG A 222 -0.43 -20.68 30.52
N ALA A 223 -0.21 -21.27 29.33
CA ALA A 223 0.99 -22.05 29.05
C ALA A 223 2.28 -21.20 29.02
N GLY A 224 2.17 -19.87 29.01
CA GLY A 224 3.30 -18.93 29.07
C GLY A 224 3.81 -18.41 27.73
N ALA A 225 3.11 -18.69 26.62
CA ALA A 225 3.48 -18.14 25.31
C ALA A 225 3.16 -16.64 25.23
N ARG A 226 3.94 -15.85 24.46
CA ARG A 226 3.50 -14.49 24.12
C ARG A 226 2.40 -14.57 23.07
N VAL A 227 1.21 -14.12 23.41
CA VAL A 227 0.00 -14.27 22.59
C VAL A 227 -0.45 -12.90 22.08
N ILE A 228 -0.82 -12.84 20.80
CA ILE A 228 -1.65 -11.76 20.27
C ILE A 228 -3.01 -12.34 19.91
N LEU A 229 -4.09 -11.79 20.46
CA LEU A 229 -5.47 -12.09 20.07
C LEU A 229 -6.01 -10.92 19.24
N ALA A 230 -6.20 -11.14 17.94
CA ALA A 230 -6.72 -10.13 17.01
C ALA A 230 -8.21 -10.40 16.69
N GLU A 231 -9.05 -9.39 16.88
CA GLU A 231 -10.49 -9.44 16.61
C GLU A 231 -10.87 -8.29 15.69
N GLU A 232 -11.58 -8.57 14.59
CA GLU A 232 -12.01 -7.52 13.66
C GLU A 232 -13.10 -6.63 14.27
N ASP A 233 -13.96 -7.17 15.12
CA ASP A 233 -15.02 -6.43 15.82
C ASP A 233 -14.46 -5.50 16.92
N SER A 234 -15.27 -4.50 17.26
CA SER A 234 -15.13 -3.61 18.41
C SER A 234 -15.20 -4.31 19.77
N ARG A 235 -15.90 -5.45 19.84
CA ARG A 235 -16.10 -6.25 21.05
C ARG A 235 -15.67 -7.70 20.84
N LEU A 236 -15.06 -8.28 21.86
CA LEU A 236 -14.64 -9.69 21.83
C LEU A 236 -15.82 -10.62 22.15
N GLY A 237 -15.80 -11.84 21.62
CA GLY A 237 -16.80 -12.89 21.91
C GLY A 237 -17.37 -13.58 20.67
N GLY A 238 -17.18 -13.01 19.48
CA GLY A 238 -17.73 -13.55 18.23
C GLY A 238 -19.23 -13.82 18.34
N ARG A 239 -19.68 -15.04 17.97
CA ARG A 239 -21.10 -15.42 18.04
C ARG A 239 -21.71 -15.43 19.45
N LEU A 240 -20.90 -15.48 20.51
CA LEU A 240 -21.42 -15.39 21.90
C LEU A 240 -22.08 -14.04 22.18
N LEU A 241 -21.79 -13.02 21.38
CA LEU A 241 -22.44 -11.71 21.47
C LEU A 241 -23.89 -11.72 20.91
N SER A 242 -24.23 -12.72 20.10
CA SER A 242 -25.48 -12.81 19.36
C SER A 242 -26.33 -14.01 19.75
N ASP A 243 -25.74 -15.10 20.23
CA ASP A 243 -26.44 -16.34 20.56
C ASP A 243 -26.52 -16.51 22.09
N ALA A 244 -27.70 -16.93 22.57
CA ALA A 244 -27.84 -17.36 23.95
C ALA A 244 -27.21 -18.75 24.11
N ALA A 245 -26.34 -18.89 25.10
CA ALA A 245 -25.65 -20.14 25.41
C ALA A 245 -25.29 -20.21 26.90
N GLU A 246 -25.01 -21.42 27.36
CA GLU A 246 -24.47 -21.71 28.69
C GLU A 246 -23.08 -22.34 28.53
N ILE A 247 -22.11 -21.89 29.33
CA ILE A 247 -20.73 -22.38 29.33
C ILE A 247 -20.28 -22.54 30.77
N ASP A 248 -19.82 -23.74 31.15
CA ASP A 248 -19.45 -24.10 32.53
C ASP A 248 -20.54 -23.78 33.57
N GLY A 249 -21.82 -24.00 33.21
CA GLY A 249 -22.95 -23.71 34.10
C GLY A 249 -23.30 -22.22 34.22
N LYS A 250 -22.64 -21.34 33.45
CA LYS A 250 -22.86 -19.89 33.47
C LYS A 250 -23.47 -19.43 32.16
N ILE A 251 -24.27 -18.36 32.20
CA ILE A 251 -24.70 -17.70 30.96
C ILE A 251 -23.48 -17.16 30.20
N ALA A 252 -23.49 -17.25 28.87
CA ALA A 252 -22.34 -16.94 28.03
C ALA A 252 -21.73 -15.55 28.28
N ALA A 253 -22.55 -14.55 28.63
CA ALA A 253 -22.08 -13.20 28.94
C ALA A 253 -21.21 -13.15 30.21
N GLU A 254 -21.58 -13.91 31.26
CA GLU A 254 -20.80 -14.01 32.49
C GLU A 254 -19.50 -14.77 32.29
N TRP A 255 -19.55 -15.87 31.53
CA TRP A 255 -18.35 -16.62 31.15
C TRP A 255 -17.39 -15.75 30.34
N LEU A 256 -17.89 -15.02 29.33
CA LEU A 256 -17.11 -14.12 28.50
C LEU A 256 -16.42 -13.03 29.34
N ALA A 257 -17.15 -12.38 30.25
CA ALA A 257 -16.58 -11.38 31.15
C ALA A 257 -15.44 -11.96 32.01
N SER A 258 -15.62 -13.19 32.53
CA SER A 258 -14.58 -13.89 33.31
C SER A 258 -13.33 -14.18 32.49
N VAL A 259 -13.48 -14.70 31.27
CA VAL A 259 -12.35 -15.03 30.39
C VAL A 259 -11.61 -13.77 29.94
N LEU A 260 -12.33 -12.71 29.60
CA LEU A 260 -11.70 -11.44 29.22
C LEU A 260 -10.94 -10.81 30.38
N GLY A 261 -11.49 -10.83 31.60
CA GLY A 261 -10.78 -10.36 32.79
C GLY A 261 -9.50 -11.15 33.06
N GLU A 262 -9.52 -12.46 32.84
CA GLU A 262 -8.31 -13.28 32.97
C GLU A 262 -7.28 -12.98 31.87
N LEU A 263 -7.69 -12.92 30.60
CA LEU A 263 -6.80 -12.60 29.48
C LEU A 263 -6.13 -11.23 29.67
N ASP A 264 -6.87 -10.23 30.16
CA ASP A 264 -6.34 -8.90 30.46
C ASP A 264 -5.32 -8.91 31.62
N SER A 265 -5.49 -9.83 32.58
CA SER A 265 -4.55 -10.01 33.69
C SER A 265 -3.24 -10.70 33.31
N LEU A 266 -3.18 -11.37 32.13
CA LEU A 266 -2.00 -12.10 31.68
C LEU A 266 -1.00 -11.14 30.98
N PRO A 267 0.19 -10.91 31.55
CA PRO A 267 1.15 -9.92 31.01
C PRO A 267 1.76 -10.32 29.65
N ASN A 268 1.62 -11.59 29.28
CA ASN A 268 2.08 -12.17 28.03
C ASN A 268 1.00 -12.22 26.94
N VAL A 269 -0.21 -11.72 27.21
CA VAL A 269 -1.31 -11.67 26.24
C VAL A 269 -1.56 -10.22 25.83
N ARG A 270 -1.61 -9.97 24.51
CA ARG A 270 -2.04 -8.70 23.95
C ARG A 270 -3.35 -8.88 23.19
N ILE A 271 -4.38 -8.17 23.64
CA ILE A 271 -5.69 -8.13 22.98
C ILE A 271 -5.73 -6.95 22.00
N MET A 272 -6.17 -7.21 20.77
CA MET A 272 -6.26 -6.23 19.69
C MET A 272 -7.68 -6.26 19.08
N PRO A 273 -8.66 -5.55 19.67
CA PRO A 273 -9.96 -5.37 19.03
C PRO A 273 -9.82 -4.47 17.79
N ARG A 274 -10.87 -4.38 16.96
CA ARG A 274 -10.89 -3.57 15.73
C ARG A 274 -9.75 -3.88 14.76
N THR A 275 -9.16 -5.06 14.85
CA THR A 275 -7.97 -5.48 14.12
C THR A 275 -8.27 -6.68 13.23
N ALA A 276 -8.47 -6.42 11.94
CA ALA A 276 -8.72 -7.47 10.95
C ALA A 276 -7.39 -8.01 10.40
N VAL A 277 -7.09 -9.29 10.65
CA VAL A 277 -5.99 -9.99 9.95
C VAL A 277 -6.43 -10.27 8.52
N PHE A 278 -5.78 -9.62 7.56
CA PHE A 278 -6.21 -9.64 6.16
C PHE A 278 -5.29 -10.49 5.25
N GLY A 279 -4.09 -10.84 5.70
CA GLY A 279 -3.06 -11.46 4.85
C GLY A 279 -2.13 -12.39 5.64
N VAL A 280 -1.66 -13.46 4.96
CA VAL A 280 -0.62 -14.38 5.43
C VAL A 280 0.48 -14.39 4.36
N TYR A 281 1.72 -14.29 4.79
CA TYR A 281 2.93 -14.19 3.97
C TYR A 281 4.04 -15.08 4.52
N ASP A 282 5.13 -15.20 3.77
CA ASP A 282 6.27 -16.05 4.11
C ASP A 282 6.86 -15.76 5.50
N GLY A 283 7.45 -16.80 6.10
CA GLY A 283 8.15 -16.70 7.39
C GLY A 283 7.24 -16.43 8.59
N GLY A 284 5.97 -16.86 8.55
CA GLY A 284 5.02 -16.62 9.64
C GLY A 284 4.63 -15.14 9.79
N THR A 285 4.61 -14.41 8.67
CA THR A 285 4.27 -12.97 8.65
C THR A 285 2.80 -12.77 8.31
N TYR A 286 2.12 -11.91 9.06
CA TYR A 286 0.70 -11.59 8.90
C TYR A 286 0.51 -10.09 8.72
N GLY A 287 -0.35 -9.72 7.78
CA GLY A 287 -0.84 -8.34 7.62
C GLY A 287 -2.15 -8.16 8.37
N ALA A 288 -2.24 -7.15 9.23
CA ALA A 288 -3.47 -6.80 9.92
C ALA A 288 -3.74 -5.29 9.88
N LEU A 289 -5.01 -4.91 9.90
CA LEU A 289 -5.44 -3.51 9.90
C LEU A 289 -6.22 -3.22 11.18
N GLU A 290 -5.67 -2.33 12.01
CA GLU A 290 -6.35 -1.80 13.20
C GLU A 290 -7.07 -0.49 12.84
N ARG A 291 -8.37 -0.46 13.09
CA ARG A 291 -9.19 0.76 13.00
C ARG A 291 -9.11 1.52 14.32
N VAL A 292 -8.17 2.47 14.39
CA VAL A 292 -7.85 3.21 15.63
C VAL A 292 -8.91 4.27 15.91
N ASN A 293 -9.25 5.10 14.92
CA ASN A 293 -10.13 6.26 15.08
C ASN A 293 -11.22 6.34 13.98
N ASP A 294 -11.60 5.21 13.37
CA ASP A 294 -12.74 5.18 12.43
C ASP A 294 -14.09 5.43 13.13
N HIS A 295 -14.17 5.15 14.44
CA HIS A 295 -15.36 5.31 15.28
C HIS A 295 -15.53 6.73 15.86
N VAL A 296 -14.80 7.72 15.34
CA VAL A 296 -14.97 9.14 15.68
C VAL A 296 -15.05 9.98 14.42
N ALA A 297 -15.64 11.18 14.52
CA ALA A 297 -15.80 12.08 13.37
C ALA A 297 -14.46 12.60 12.83
N VAL A 298 -13.55 12.95 13.73
CA VAL A 298 -12.20 13.45 13.44
C VAL A 298 -11.23 12.80 14.42
N PRO A 299 -10.17 12.11 13.94
CA PRO A 299 -9.14 11.58 14.83
C PRO A 299 -8.49 12.69 15.66
N PRO A 300 -8.18 12.43 16.94
CA PRO A 300 -7.42 13.38 17.77
C PRO A 300 -6.07 13.73 17.14
N ALA A 301 -5.54 14.92 17.48
CA ALA A 301 -4.25 15.37 16.97
C ALA A 301 -3.14 14.34 17.25
N HIS A 302 -2.27 14.12 16.27
CA HIS A 302 -1.15 13.17 16.32
C HIS A 302 -1.53 11.69 16.48
N GLN A 303 -2.81 11.33 16.36
CA GLN A 303 -3.24 9.93 16.32
C GLN A 303 -3.54 9.49 14.89
N PRO A 304 -3.18 8.26 14.51
CA PRO A 304 -3.56 7.73 13.21
C PRO A 304 -5.06 7.44 13.19
N ARG A 305 -5.64 7.54 12.00
CA ARG A 305 -6.97 6.99 11.72
C ARG A 305 -6.92 5.46 11.77
N GLN A 306 -5.96 4.88 11.06
CA GLN A 306 -5.75 3.43 10.95
C GLN A 306 -4.27 3.09 11.06
N ARG A 307 -4.00 1.89 11.57
CA ARG A 307 -2.65 1.34 11.73
C ARG A 307 -2.52 0.02 10.99
N LEU A 308 -1.54 -0.04 10.09
CA LEU A 308 -1.13 -1.26 9.41
C LEU A 308 -0.12 -2.02 10.27
N TRP A 309 -0.48 -3.23 10.67
CA TRP A 309 0.38 -4.12 11.42
C TRP A 309 1.06 -5.16 10.52
N ARG A 310 2.37 -5.30 10.68
CA ARG A 310 3.11 -6.52 10.32
C ARG A 310 3.35 -7.33 11.59
N ILE A 311 2.67 -8.46 11.71
CA ILE A 311 2.80 -9.36 12.86
C ILE A 311 3.62 -10.58 12.44
N VAL A 312 4.71 -10.88 13.13
CA VAL A 312 5.51 -12.10 12.92
C VAL A 312 5.23 -13.08 14.05
N ALA A 313 4.67 -14.24 13.73
CA ALA A 313 4.26 -15.25 14.70
C ALA A 313 4.94 -16.59 14.43
N LYS A 314 5.43 -17.26 15.48
CA LYS A 314 6.00 -18.61 15.36
C LYS A 314 4.93 -19.66 15.04
N ARG A 315 3.73 -19.48 15.62
CA ARG A 315 2.52 -20.28 15.39
C ARG A 315 1.29 -19.40 15.28
N SER A 316 0.27 -19.88 14.59
CA SER A 316 -1.04 -19.22 14.57
C SER A 316 -2.19 -20.21 14.71
N VAL A 317 -3.23 -19.74 15.40
CA VAL A 317 -4.52 -20.42 15.54
C VAL A 317 -5.58 -19.51 14.92
N VAL A 318 -6.13 -19.92 13.80
CA VAL A 318 -7.18 -19.17 13.10
C VAL A 318 -8.54 -19.71 13.55
N ALA A 319 -9.22 -18.91 14.36
CA ALA A 319 -10.55 -19.15 14.90
C ALA A 319 -11.57 -18.16 14.29
N ALA A 320 -11.46 -17.89 12.98
CA ALA A 320 -12.24 -16.89 12.24
C ALA A 320 -13.72 -17.27 11.98
N GLY A 321 -14.23 -18.30 12.68
CA GLY A 321 -15.60 -18.76 12.59
C GLY A 321 -16.03 -19.29 11.22
N ALA A 322 -17.33 -19.26 10.98
CA ALA A 322 -17.98 -19.60 9.73
C ALA A 322 -19.03 -18.54 9.39
N LEU A 323 -19.26 -18.29 8.10
CA LEU A 323 -20.27 -17.35 7.60
C LEU A 323 -21.53 -18.10 7.17
N GLU A 324 -22.70 -17.60 7.57
CA GLU A 324 -23.97 -18.19 7.14
C GLU A 324 -24.18 -17.94 5.64
N ARG A 325 -24.60 -18.96 4.89
CA ARG A 325 -24.85 -18.85 3.45
C ARG A 325 -26.34 -18.69 3.14
N PRO A 326 -26.71 -17.89 2.12
CA PRO A 326 -28.10 -17.74 1.71
C PRO A 326 -28.60 -18.97 0.94
N ILE A 327 -29.92 -19.08 0.79
CA ILE A 327 -30.57 -19.96 -0.19
C ILE A 327 -30.92 -19.11 -1.43
N VAL A 328 -30.66 -19.62 -2.63
CA VAL A 328 -30.96 -18.90 -3.88
C VAL A 328 -32.40 -19.17 -4.29
N PHE A 329 -33.31 -18.20 -4.14
CA PHE A 329 -34.72 -18.37 -4.50
C PHE A 329 -35.31 -17.06 -5.06
N PRO A 330 -36.48 -17.12 -5.73
CA PRO A 330 -37.03 -15.92 -6.35
C PRO A 330 -37.43 -14.85 -5.34
N GLY A 331 -36.96 -13.62 -5.57
CA GLY A 331 -37.21 -12.51 -4.65
C GLY A 331 -36.36 -12.52 -3.38
N ASN A 332 -35.27 -13.31 -3.33
CA ASN A 332 -34.35 -13.33 -2.19
C ASN A 332 -33.57 -12.03 -1.96
N ASP A 333 -33.67 -11.04 -2.87
CA ASP A 333 -32.97 -9.75 -2.78
C ASP A 333 -33.82 -8.63 -2.15
N ARG A 334 -35.09 -8.88 -1.84
CA ARG A 334 -36.03 -7.85 -1.40
C ARG A 334 -35.66 -7.29 -0.01
N PRO A 335 -35.88 -5.98 0.24
CA PRO A 335 -35.64 -5.42 1.56
C PRO A 335 -36.53 -6.09 2.62
N GLY A 336 -35.93 -6.57 3.71
CA GLY A 336 -36.61 -7.39 4.73
C GLY A 336 -36.35 -8.89 4.61
N VAL A 337 -35.78 -9.36 3.49
CA VAL A 337 -35.13 -10.69 3.44
C VAL A 337 -33.73 -10.57 4.03
N MET A 338 -33.42 -11.39 5.03
CA MET A 338 -32.17 -11.30 5.81
C MET A 338 -31.65 -12.70 6.16
N MET A 339 -30.35 -12.80 6.42
CA MET A 339 -29.74 -14.00 7.00
C MET A 339 -30.33 -14.25 8.40
N ALA A 340 -30.61 -15.52 8.72
CA ALA A 340 -31.26 -15.89 9.98
C ALA A 340 -30.38 -15.56 11.19
N SER A 341 -29.06 -15.73 11.07
CA SER A 341 -28.06 -15.31 12.07
C SER A 341 -27.98 -13.79 12.24
N ALA A 342 -28.20 -13.02 11.17
CA ALA A 342 -28.26 -11.57 11.25
C ALA A 342 -29.51 -11.11 11.99
N VAL A 343 -30.66 -11.73 11.74
CA VAL A 343 -31.89 -11.47 12.50
C VAL A 343 -31.67 -11.71 13.99
N ARG A 344 -31.04 -12.84 14.37
CA ARG A 344 -30.66 -13.11 15.76
C ARG A 344 -29.74 -12.04 16.33
N THR A 345 -28.70 -11.67 15.57
CA THR A 345 -27.74 -10.64 16.00
C THR A 345 -28.42 -9.31 16.26
N TYR A 346 -29.27 -8.83 15.35
CA TYR A 346 -30.02 -7.60 15.55
C TYR A 346 -30.89 -7.64 16.81
N VAL A 347 -31.62 -8.74 17.03
CA VAL A 347 -32.49 -8.92 18.18
C VAL A 347 -31.70 -8.99 19.49
N ASN A 348 -30.71 -9.89 19.58
CA ASN A 348 -30.03 -10.20 20.83
C ASN A 348 -28.91 -9.19 21.17
N ARG A 349 -28.05 -8.89 20.19
CA ARG A 349 -26.89 -8.00 20.39
C ARG A 349 -27.29 -6.53 20.40
N PHE A 350 -28.28 -6.13 19.61
CA PHE A 350 -28.62 -4.71 19.44
C PHE A 350 -30.00 -4.33 19.95
N ALA A 351 -30.82 -5.29 20.41
CA ALA A 351 -32.23 -5.03 20.74
C ALA A 351 -33.00 -4.37 19.58
N ALA A 352 -32.58 -4.65 18.34
CA ALA A 352 -33.11 -4.15 17.09
C ALA A 352 -34.07 -5.16 16.49
N LEU A 353 -35.22 -4.71 15.97
CA LEU A 353 -36.21 -5.58 15.36
C LEU A 353 -36.20 -5.47 13.83
N PRO A 354 -35.66 -6.46 13.10
CA PRO A 354 -35.72 -6.51 11.65
C PRO A 354 -37.12 -6.61 11.06
N GLY A 355 -38.13 -6.93 11.87
CA GLY A 355 -39.54 -7.07 11.50
C GLY A 355 -40.38 -7.36 12.74
N ARG A 356 -41.69 -7.23 12.63
CA ARG A 356 -42.65 -7.59 13.68
C ARG A 356 -43.33 -8.94 13.42
N ARG A 357 -43.38 -9.37 12.16
CA ARG A 357 -43.97 -10.63 11.68
C ARG A 357 -42.93 -11.36 10.85
N VAL A 358 -42.20 -12.27 11.48
CA VAL A 358 -41.03 -12.92 10.89
C VAL A 358 -41.41 -14.30 10.35
N ALA A 359 -41.10 -14.58 9.10
CA ALA A 359 -41.06 -15.93 8.56
C ALA A 359 -39.62 -16.44 8.53
N LEU A 360 -39.42 -17.74 8.76
CA LEU A 360 -38.11 -18.39 8.69
C LEU A 360 -38.09 -19.40 7.54
N PHE A 361 -37.10 -19.34 6.65
CA PHE A 361 -36.81 -20.36 5.65
C PHE A 361 -35.45 -20.99 5.92
N THR A 362 -35.43 -22.24 6.35
CA THR A 362 -34.19 -22.93 6.75
C THR A 362 -34.09 -24.32 6.15
N ASN A 363 -32.88 -24.79 5.86
CA ASN A 363 -32.58 -26.16 5.45
C ASN A 363 -31.72 -26.92 6.49
N ASN A 364 -31.50 -26.32 7.65
CA ASN A 364 -30.57 -26.80 8.68
C ASN A 364 -31.09 -26.53 10.10
N ASP A 365 -30.49 -27.21 11.09
CA ASP A 365 -30.93 -27.13 12.48
C ASP A 365 -30.62 -25.76 13.13
N ASP A 366 -29.54 -25.07 12.76
CA ASP A 366 -29.17 -23.77 13.34
C ASP A 366 -30.21 -22.68 13.03
N GLY A 367 -30.83 -22.69 11.86
CA GLY A 367 -31.88 -21.71 11.50
C GLY A 367 -33.03 -21.67 12.52
N TRP A 368 -33.36 -22.80 13.17
CA TRP A 368 -34.43 -22.87 14.17
C TRP A 368 -34.12 -22.07 15.46
N ARG A 369 -32.84 -21.82 15.77
CA ARG A 369 -32.46 -20.91 16.86
C ARG A 369 -33.00 -19.49 16.64
N THR A 370 -33.17 -19.09 15.38
CA THR A 370 -33.71 -17.77 15.05
C THR A 370 -35.18 -17.67 15.43
N ALA A 371 -35.97 -18.72 15.19
CA ALA A 371 -37.36 -18.76 15.61
C ALA A 371 -37.48 -18.66 17.14
N GLU A 372 -36.60 -19.34 17.88
CA GLU A 372 -36.56 -19.26 19.33
C GLU A 372 -36.22 -17.84 19.83
N ALA A 373 -35.15 -17.23 19.28
CA ALA A 373 -34.68 -15.90 19.68
C ALA A 373 -35.72 -14.81 19.40
N VAL A 374 -36.32 -14.83 18.21
CA VAL A 374 -37.38 -13.90 17.80
C VAL A 374 -38.58 -14.00 18.75
N ARG A 375 -39.00 -15.24 19.09
CA ARG A 375 -40.11 -15.44 20.03
C ARG A 375 -39.77 -14.99 21.44
N LYS A 376 -38.57 -15.28 21.96
CA LYS A 376 -38.11 -14.83 23.29
C LYS A 376 -38.09 -13.29 23.39
N ALA A 377 -37.85 -12.61 22.28
CA ALA A 377 -37.92 -11.14 22.19
C ALA A 377 -39.35 -10.58 22.08
N GLY A 378 -40.38 -11.43 22.09
CA GLY A 378 -41.78 -11.01 21.99
C GLY A 378 -42.23 -10.64 20.56
N VAL A 379 -41.49 -11.06 19.54
CA VAL A 379 -41.82 -10.85 18.13
C VAL A 379 -42.58 -12.05 17.59
N GLU A 380 -43.56 -11.82 16.71
CA GLU A 380 -44.35 -12.87 16.09
C GLU A 380 -43.52 -13.62 15.05
N ILE A 381 -43.33 -14.92 15.25
CA ILE A 381 -42.87 -15.83 14.19
C ILE A 381 -44.14 -16.40 13.53
N VAL A 382 -44.35 -16.13 12.24
CA VAL A 382 -45.61 -16.52 11.55
C VAL A 382 -45.54 -17.90 10.94
N ALA A 383 -44.36 -18.29 10.44
CA ALA A 383 -44.14 -19.60 9.83
C ALA A 383 -42.66 -19.99 9.86
N VAL A 384 -42.41 -21.29 10.00
CA VAL A 384 -41.11 -21.92 9.75
C VAL A 384 -41.26 -22.84 8.53
N ILE A 385 -40.60 -22.47 7.45
CA ILE A 385 -40.53 -23.20 6.18
C ILE A 385 -39.26 -24.04 6.20
N ASP A 386 -39.42 -25.36 6.24
CA ASP A 386 -38.30 -26.31 6.29
C ASP A 386 -38.52 -27.48 5.30
N PRO A 387 -37.73 -27.60 4.22
CA PRO A 387 -37.89 -28.61 3.18
C PRO A 387 -37.49 -30.03 3.64
N ARG A 388 -37.07 -30.18 4.90
CA ARG A 388 -36.82 -31.48 5.54
C ARG A 388 -38.08 -32.09 6.13
N GLY A 389 -39.14 -31.30 6.30
CA GLY A 389 -40.43 -31.76 6.81
C GLY A 389 -40.41 -32.26 8.25
N ARG A 390 -39.36 -31.94 9.02
CA ARG A 390 -39.18 -32.38 10.41
C ARG A 390 -38.78 -31.20 11.30
N VAL A 391 -39.23 -31.23 12.55
CA VAL A 391 -38.76 -30.32 13.61
C VAL A 391 -37.57 -30.96 14.33
N PRO A 392 -36.42 -30.28 14.43
CA PRO A 392 -35.26 -30.81 15.14
C PRO A 392 -35.61 -31.11 16.61
N GLN A 393 -34.99 -32.13 17.19
CA GLN A 393 -35.36 -32.64 18.52
C GLN A 393 -35.34 -31.55 19.59
N GLN A 394 -34.29 -30.72 19.61
CA GLN A 394 -34.13 -29.63 20.57
C GLN A 394 -35.19 -28.51 20.45
N PHE A 395 -35.91 -28.42 19.33
CA PHE A 395 -36.93 -27.39 19.09
C PHE A 395 -38.37 -27.93 19.08
N ARG A 396 -38.60 -29.19 19.46
CA ARG A 396 -39.96 -29.73 19.56
C ARG A 396 -40.79 -28.98 20.62
N GLY A 397 -40.21 -28.70 21.78
CA GLY A 397 -40.87 -27.90 22.82
C GLY A 397 -41.19 -26.46 22.36
N LEU A 398 -40.37 -25.88 21.48
CA LEU A 398 -40.66 -24.58 20.85
C LEU A 398 -41.92 -24.69 19.97
N ARG A 399 -42.02 -25.72 19.13
CA ARG A 399 -43.20 -25.97 18.29
C ARG A 399 -44.45 -26.21 19.14
N ASP A 400 -44.37 -27.06 20.15
CA ASP A 400 -45.54 -27.50 20.92
C ASP A 400 -46.13 -26.37 21.78
N THR A 401 -45.32 -25.37 22.13
CA THR A 401 -45.74 -24.19 22.91
C THR A 401 -46.04 -22.96 22.07
N ALA A 402 -45.93 -23.03 20.74
CA ALA A 402 -46.01 -21.86 19.89
C ALA A 402 -47.06 -22.01 18.77
N GLY A 403 -47.87 -20.96 18.59
CA GLY A 403 -48.98 -20.93 17.61
C GLY A 403 -48.56 -20.61 16.17
N PHE A 404 -47.34 -20.97 15.75
CA PHE A 404 -46.84 -20.69 14.39
C PHE A 404 -46.88 -21.92 13.48
N GLU A 405 -47.06 -21.70 12.18
CA GLU A 405 -47.13 -22.80 11.20
C GLU A 405 -45.75 -23.39 10.91
N VAL A 406 -45.64 -24.71 10.79
CA VAL A 406 -44.46 -25.39 10.25
C VAL A 406 -44.82 -25.96 8.89
N LEU A 407 -44.18 -25.46 7.83
CA LEU A 407 -44.47 -25.82 6.45
C LEU A 407 -43.33 -26.65 5.87
N SER A 408 -43.64 -27.88 5.42
CA SER A 408 -42.73 -28.66 4.60
C SER A 408 -42.78 -28.16 3.16
N GLY A 409 -41.78 -27.38 2.75
CA GLY A 409 -41.80 -26.73 1.45
C GLY A 409 -40.61 -25.81 1.16
N ASN A 410 -40.68 -25.11 0.04
CA ASN A 410 -39.68 -24.14 -0.42
C ASN A 410 -40.32 -22.77 -0.63
N VAL A 411 -39.61 -21.70 -0.28
CA VAL A 411 -39.99 -20.35 -0.71
C VAL A 411 -39.76 -20.21 -2.21
N VAL A 412 -40.80 -19.88 -2.97
CA VAL A 412 -40.77 -19.78 -4.44
C VAL A 412 -40.95 -18.36 -4.96
N ASP A 413 -41.37 -17.41 -4.12
CA ASP A 413 -41.39 -15.99 -4.42
C ASP A 413 -41.51 -15.15 -3.14
N VAL A 414 -41.08 -13.89 -3.22
CA VAL A 414 -41.24 -12.90 -2.15
C VAL A 414 -41.82 -11.62 -2.72
N LYS A 415 -43.00 -11.25 -2.23
CA LYS A 415 -43.69 -10.01 -2.61
C LYS A 415 -43.23 -8.89 -1.69
N GLY A 416 -42.64 -7.86 -2.31
CA GLY A 416 -42.08 -6.72 -1.61
C GLY A 416 -41.50 -5.69 -2.58
N GLY A 417 -41.19 -4.52 -2.03
CA GLY A 417 -40.70 -3.37 -2.79
C GLY A 417 -39.90 -2.41 -1.92
N VAL A 418 -40.08 -1.11 -2.15
CA VAL A 418 -39.39 -0.04 -1.39
C VAL A 418 -39.79 0.00 0.09
N ASP A 419 -41.01 -0.45 0.42
CA ASP A 419 -41.52 -0.54 1.80
C ASP A 419 -41.11 -1.85 2.49
N GLY A 420 -40.43 -2.74 1.79
CA GLY A 420 -40.00 -4.05 2.26
C GLY A 420 -40.93 -5.20 1.84
N VAL A 421 -40.63 -6.38 2.35
CA VAL A 421 -41.46 -7.59 2.21
C VAL A 421 -42.77 -7.41 2.95
N HIS A 422 -43.86 -7.90 2.37
CA HIS A 422 -45.16 -8.03 3.06
C HIS A 422 -45.78 -9.43 2.92
N LYS A 423 -45.27 -10.26 1.99
CA LYS A 423 -45.79 -11.60 1.74
C LYS A 423 -44.73 -12.54 1.16
N VAL A 424 -44.71 -13.78 1.65
CA VAL A 424 -43.84 -14.88 1.22
C VAL A 424 -44.70 -15.97 0.59
N VAL A 425 -44.31 -16.46 -0.58
CA VAL A 425 -45.02 -17.53 -1.30
C VAL A 425 -44.25 -18.84 -1.14
N VAL A 426 -44.91 -19.84 -0.60
CA VAL A 426 -44.33 -21.15 -0.27
C VAL A 426 -44.97 -22.22 -1.15
N ALA A 427 -44.16 -23.04 -1.80
CA ALA A 427 -44.62 -24.26 -2.45
C ALA A 427 -44.49 -25.43 -1.48
N THR A 428 -45.60 -26.13 -1.24
CA THR A 428 -45.72 -27.30 -0.36
C THR A 428 -46.30 -28.47 -1.16
N ASP A 429 -46.28 -29.67 -0.60
CA ASP A 429 -46.91 -30.86 -1.22
C ASP A 429 -48.43 -30.66 -1.43
N GLY A 430 -49.07 -29.82 -0.61
CA GLY A 430 -50.48 -29.43 -0.72
C GLY A 430 -50.75 -28.23 -1.65
N GLY A 431 -49.77 -27.78 -2.42
CA GLY A 431 -49.88 -26.63 -3.33
C GLY A 431 -49.20 -25.36 -2.83
N ARG A 432 -49.60 -24.21 -3.38
CA ARG A 432 -49.04 -22.89 -3.03
C ARG A 432 -49.74 -22.29 -1.80
N ARG A 433 -48.95 -21.79 -0.86
CA ARG A 433 -49.39 -21.08 0.34
C ARG A 433 -48.79 -19.68 0.36
N GLU A 434 -49.58 -18.71 0.83
CA GLU A 434 -49.12 -17.34 1.03
C GLU A 434 -49.03 -17.05 2.54
N VAL A 435 -47.89 -16.54 2.99
CA VAL A 435 -47.63 -16.19 4.39
C VAL A 435 -47.37 -14.69 4.46
N GLU A 436 -48.15 -13.97 5.24
CA GLU A 436 -47.90 -12.54 5.47
C GLU A 436 -46.78 -12.34 6.49
N ALA A 437 -45.72 -11.63 6.08
CA ALA A 437 -44.54 -11.39 6.90
C ALA A 437 -43.90 -10.06 6.48
N ASP A 438 -43.32 -9.32 7.42
CA ASP A 438 -42.54 -8.10 7.15
C ASP A 438 -41.02 -8.32 7.20
N CYS A 439 -40.61 -9.54 7.55
CA CYS A 439 -39.24 -10.02 7.50
C CYS A 439 -39.21 -11.51 7.15
N LEU A 440 -38.30 -11.90 6.25
CA LEU A 440 -37.99 -13.29 5.95
C LEU A 440 -36.54 -13.57 6.38
N ALA A 441 -36.37 -14.32 7.46
CA ALA A 441 -35.09 -14.87 7.86
C ALA A 441 -34.77 -16.10 7.01
N MET A 442 -33.58 -16.18 6.40
CA MET A 442 -33.15 -17.35 5.63
C MET A 442 -31.86 -17.97 6.17
N SER A 443 -31.78 -19.30 6.15
CA SER A 443 -30.60 -20.06 6.57
C SER A 443 -30.32 -21.21 5.61
N GLY A 444 -29.24 -21.09 4.83
CA GLY A 444 -28.82 -22.10 3.85
C GLY A 444 -27.72 -23.04 4.34
N GLY A 445 -27.23 -22.85 5.56
CA GLY A 445 -26.08 -23.54 6.17
C GLY A 445 -24.91 -22.58 6.44
N TRP A 446 -23.74 -23.13 6.77
CA TRP A 446 -22.57 -22.36 7.17
C TRP A 446 -21.35 -22.71 6.31
N ASN A 447 -20.56 -21.71 5.96
CA ASN A 447 -19.30 -21.84 5.24
C ASN A 447 -18.14 -21.49 6.18
N PRO A 448 -17.27 -22.44 6.55
CA PRO A 448 -16.05 -22.14 7.31
C PRO A 448 -15.22 -21.02 6.65
N THR A 449 -14.69 -20.10 7.46
CA THR A 449 -13.89 -18.98 6.94
C THR A 449 -12.47 -19.45 6.59
N VAL A 450 -12.32 -20.09 5.43
CA VAL A 450 -11.06 -20.73 5.00
C VAL A 450 -10.04 -19.79 4.36
N ALA A 451 -10.38 -18.52 4.15
CA ALA A 451 -9.58 -17.57 3.36
C ALA A 451 -8.10 -17.51 3.78
N LEU A 452 -7.81 -17.38 5.08
CA LEU A 452 -6.43 -17.31 5.59
C LEU A 452 -5.68 -18.63 5.38
N SER A 453 -6.34 -19.77 5.60
CA SER A 453 -5.76 -21.10 5.35
C SER A 453 -5.52 -21.41 3.88
N SER A 454 -6.23 -20.72 2.97
CA SER A 454 -6.10 -20.91 1.52
C SER A 454 -5.02 -20.04 0.88
N PHE A 455 -4.38 -19.16 1.65
CA PHE A 455 -3.16 -18.49 1.21
C PHE A 455 -2.02 -19.51 1.05
N HIS A 456 -0.96 -19.13 0.34
CA HIS A 456 0.12 -20.05 -0.08
C HIS A 456 -0.39 -21.26 -0.89
N ARG A 457 -1.46 -21.07 -1.67
CA ARG A 457 -2.09 -22.09 -2.54
C ARG A 457 -2.75 -23.25 -1.78
N GLY A 458 -3.02 -23.09 -0.48
CA GLY A 458 -3.90 -24.01 0.25
C GLY A 458 -5.25 -24.12 -0.45
N ARG A 459 -5.73 -25.36 -0.67
CA ARG A 459 -7.02 -25.62 -1.29
C ARG A 459 -8.02 -26.10 -0.24
N PRO A 460 -9.19 -25.46 -0.12
CA PRO A 460 -10.27 -25.98 0.72
C PRO A 460 -10.72 -27.37 0.27
N VAL A 461 -11.22 -28.16 1.21
CA VAL A 461 -11.68 -29.55 0.98
C VAL A 461 -13.18 -29.62 1.22
N TRP A 462 -13.91 -30.24 0.30
CA TRP A 462 -15.35 -30.42 0.43
C TRP A 462 -15.69 -31.43 1.54
N ARG A 463 -16.68 -31.09 2.37
CA ARG A 463 -17.20 -31.92 3.45
C ARG A 463 -18.71 -32.07 3.31
N ASP A 464 -19.18 -33.31 3.10
CA ASP A 464 -20.60 -33.61 2.88
C ASP A 464 -21.45 -33.49 4.17
N ASP A 465 -20.86 -33.77 5.32
CA ASP A 465 -21.54 -33.72 6.63
C ASP A 465 -22.03 -32.32 7.00
N ILE A 466 -21.30 -31.29 6.58
CA ILE A 466 -21.66 -29.87 6.75
C ILE A 466 -22.08 -29.18 5.45
N ALA A 467 -22.01 -29.90 4.33
CA ALA A 467 -22.23 -29.40 2.97
C ALA A 467 -21.47 -28.09 2.72
N ALA A 468 -20.16 -28.07 2.97
CA ALA A 468 -19.33 -26.88 2.84
C ALA A 468 -17.86 -27.24 2.56
N PHE A 469 -17.08 -26.24 2.17
CA PHE A 469 -15.62 -26.38 2.11
C PHE A 469 -15.00 -26.09 3.49
N GLY A 470 -14.31 -27.08 4.05
CA GLY A 470 -13.44 -26.93 5.21
C GLY A 470 -11.99 -26.60 4.82
N PRO A 471 -11.11 -26.32 5.80
CA PRO A 471 -9.71 -26.06 5.52
C PRO A 471 -9.01 -27.31 4.99
N GLY A 472 -8.12 -27.12 4.04
CA GLY A 472 -7.19 -28.16 3.57
C GLY A 472 -5.79 -27.95 4.17
N GLN A 473 -4.77 -28.05 3.31
CA GLN A 473 -3.40 -27.75 3.73
C GLN A 473 -3.25 -26.25 4.08
N CYS A 474 -2.95 -25.97 5.35
CA CYS A 474 -2.69 -24.63 5.85
C CYS A 474 -1.24 -24.18 5.59
N PRO A 475 -0.95 -22.86 5.58
CA PRO A 475 0.41 -22.35 5.62
C PRO A 475 1.24 -22.95 6.79
N PRO A 476 2.56 -23.11 6.62
CA PRO A 476 3.41 -23.65 7.69
C PRO A 476 3.25 -22.89 9.01
N GLY A 477 3.03 -23.62 10.10
CA GLY A 477 2.86 -23.05 11.45
C GLY A 477 1.45 -22.53 11.76
N MET A 478 0.48 -22.70 10.85
CA MET A 478 -0.93 -22.34 11.07
C MET A 478 -1.80 -23.57 11.32
N VAL A 479 -2.75 -23.43 12.24
CA VAL A 479 -3.87 -24.36 12.43
C VAL A 479 -5.21 -23.61 12.44
N MET A 480 -6.27 -24.27 12.01
CA MET A 480 -7.65 -23.76 12.05
C MET A 480 -8.37 -24.39 13.24
N ALA A 481 -9.24 -23.64 13.92
CA ALA A 481 -9.98 -24.13 15.09
C ALA A 481 -11.46 -23.72 15.11
N GLY A 482 -12.29 -24.59 15.70
CA GLY A 482 -13.73 -24.41 15.89
C GLY A 482 -14.51 -24.37 14.56
N ALA A 483 -15.47 -23.45 14.44
CA ALA A 483 -16.29 -23.33 13.23
C ALA A 483 -15.46 -23.04 11.95
N ALA A 484 -14.27 -22.46 12.09
CA ALA A 484 -13.34 -22.27 10.97
C ALA A 484 -12.72 -23.60 10.48
N ASN A 485 -12.69 -24.62 11.34
CA ASN A 485 -12.30 -26.00 11.04
C ASN A 485 -13.51 -26.88 10.59
N GLY A 486 -14.73 -26.32 10.64
CA GLY A 486 -15.97 -27.03 10.29
C GLY A 486 -16.70 -27.66 11.48
N ASP A 487 -16.25 -27.40 12.72
CA ASP A 487 -16.93 -27.87 13.93
C ASP A 487 -17.88 -26.80 14.46
N PHE A 488 -19.20 -27.02 14.31
CA PHE A 488 -20.21 -25.99 14.55
C PHE A 488 -20.86 -25.99 15.93
N SER A 489 -20.68 -27.03 16.75
CA SER A 489 -21.19 -27.00 18.13
C SER A 489 -20.34 -26.12 19.03
N LEU A 490 -20.96 -25.55 20.07
CA LEU A 490 -20.25 -24.70 21.02
C LEU A 490 -19.19 -25.49 21.81
N GLY A 491 -19.54 -26.67 22.31
CA GLY A 491 -18.65 -27.57 23.02
C GLY A 491 -17.43 -27.98 22.19
N ALA A 492 -17.63 -28.33 20.91
CA ALA A 492 -16.53 -28.65 20.01
C ALA A 492 -15.61 -27.44 19.77
N CYS A 493 -16.18 -26.25 19.53
CA CYS A 493 -15.40 -25.02 19.38
C CYS A 493 -14.50 -24.75 20.59
N LEU A 494 -15.03 -24.87 21.81
CA LEU A 494 -14.27 -24.61 23.04
C LEU A 494 -13.11 -25.61 23.22
N ARG A 495 -13.36 -26.91 22.99
CA ARG A 495 -12.35 -27.96 23.10
C ARG A 495 -11.27 -27.85 22.03
N ASP A 496 -11.67 -27.67 20.77
CA ASP A 496 -10.75 -27.57 19.64
C ASP A 496 -9.87 -26.32 19.77
N GLY A 497 -10.46 -25.17 20.11
CA GLY A 497 -9.73 -23.95 20.41
C GLY A 497 -8.69 -24.13 21.51
N HIS A 498 -9.08 -24.71 22.66
CA HIS A 498 -8.16 -24.97 23.76
C HIS A 498 -7.00 -25.88 23.34
N ALA A 499 -7.29 -26.99 22.64
CA ALA A 499 -6.28 -27.93 22.18
C ALA A 499 -5.31 -27.28 21.17
N ALA A 500 -5.82 -26.51 20.21
CA ALA A 500 -5.02 -25.79 19.23
C ALA A 500 -4.12 -24.74 19.88
N GLY A 501 -4.64 -23.96 20.83
CA GLY A 501 -3.89 -22.96 21.58
C GLY A 501 -2.76 -23.56 22.41
N LEU A 502 -3.04 -24.62 23.18
CA LEU A 502 -2.04 -25.34 23.96
C LEU A 502 -0.95 -25.92 23.04
N LYS A 503 -1.34 -26.63 21.98
CA LYS A 503 -0.39 -27.21 21.03
C LYS A 503 0.52 -26.14 20.41
N ALA A 504 -0.07 -25.04 19.94
CA ALA A 504 0.68 -23.92 19.36
C ALA A 504 1.68 -23.34 20.38
N ALA A 505 1.28 -23.17 21.64
CA ALA A 505 2.19 -22.69 22.69
C ALA A 505 3.36 -23.67 22.95
N LEU A 506 3.07 -24.96 23.11
CA LEU A 506 4.10 -25.98 23.35
C LEU A 506 5.13 -26.05 22.21
N GLU A 507 4.68 -25.96 20.96
CA GLU A 507 5.57 -25.95 19.78
C GLU A 507 6.47 -24.71 19.69
N THR A 508 6.21 -23.67 20.50
CA THR A 508 7.05 -22.48 20.61
C THR A 508 8.05 -22.52 21.76
N GLY A 509 8.02 -23.61 22.55
CA GLY A 509 8.85 -23.81 23.74
C GLY A 509 8.18 -23.43 25.06
N ALA A 510 6.89 -23.11 25.07
CA ALA A 510 6.15 -22.87 26.31
C ALA A 510 5.94 -24.18 27.09
N SER A 511 5.90 -24.12 28.42
CA SER A 511 5.83 -25.31 29.28
C SER A 511 4.87 -25.19 30.47
N GLY A 512 4.09 -24.11 30.55
CA GLY A 512 3.10 -23.89 31.61
C GLY A 512 1.85 -24.77 31.45
N SER A 513 1.01 -24.79 32.49
CA SER A 513 -0.29 -25.49 32.44
C SER A 513 -1.35 -24.62 31.77
N ALA A 514 -2.08 -25.16 30.79
CA ALA A 514 -3.20 -24.46 30.14
C ALA A 514 -4.54 -24.57 30.91
N GLY A 515 -4.60 -25.40 31.96
CA GLY A 515 -5.87 -25.79 32.59
C GLY A 515 -6.70 -26.73 31.70
N SER A 516 -7.99 -26.81 31.95
CA SER A 516 -8.95 -27.59 31.16
C SER A 516 -9.74 -26.71 30.19
N ALA A 517 -10.22 -27.31 29.10
CA ALA A 517 -11.18 -26.67 28.21
C ALA A 517 -12.51 -26.43 28.94
N ALA A 518 -13.16 -25.29 28.66
CA ALA A 518 -14.51 -25.01 29.10
C ALA A 518 -15.52 -25.97 28.46
N THR A 519 -16.62 -26.22 29.16
CA THR A 519 -17.71 -27.10 28.74
C THR A 519 -18.87 -26.28 28.19
N GLY A 520 -19.46 -26.75 27.09
CA GLY A 520 -20.64 -26.14 26.46
C GLY A 520 -21.39 -27.19 25.66
N ASP A 521 -22.53 -26.80 25.09
CA ASP A 521 -23.44 -27.73 24.42
C ASP A 521 -22.82 -28.35 23.16
N ASP A 522 -23.03 -29.65 22.96
CA ASP A 522 -22.66 -30.40 21.75
C ASP A 522 -23.87 -30.61 20.86
N GLU A 523 -24.34 -29.53 20.24
CA GLU A 523 -25.55 -29.59 19.44
C GLU A 523 -25.32 -30.30 18.11
N THR A 524 -26.26 -31.15 17.72
CA THR A 524 -26.21 -31.81 16.41
C THR A 524 -26.51 -30.80 15.31
N PHE A 525 -25.74 -30.85 14.22
CA PHE A 525 -25.97 -30.06 13.02
C PHE A 525 -26.45 -30.94 11.86
N GLY A 526 -27.76 -31.03 11.70
CA GLY A 526 -28.37 -31.65 10.53
C GLY A 526 -28.64 -30.64 9.42
N ILE A 527 -28.31 -30.99 8.17
CA ILE A 527 -28.57 -30.17 6.99
C ILE A 527 -29.09 -31.03 5.81
N LYS A 528 -30.00 -30.46 5.02
CA LYS A 528 -30.36 -30.97 3.69
C LYS A 528 -29.94 -29.93 2.65
N PRO A 529 -28.91 -30.19 1.83
CA PRO A 529 -28.43 -29.22 0.85
C PRO A 529 -29.58 -28.70 -0.03
N LEU A 530 -29.71 -27.37 -0.10
CA LEU A 530 -30.66 -26.68 -0.97
C LEU A 530 -29.97 -25.41 -1.48
N TRP A 531 -29.37 -25.53 -2.67
CA TRP A 531 -28.56 -24.47 -3.26
C TRP A 531 -29.42 -23.42 -3.94
N HIS A 532 -30.45 -23.87 -4.69
CA HIS A 532 -31.38 -22.98 -5.35
C HIS A 532 -32.79 -23.56 -5.48
N VAL A 533 -33.78 -22.67 -5.63
CA VAL A 533 -35.17 -22.96 -5.98
C VAL A 533 -35.43 -22.43 -7.39
N LYS A 534 -35.85 -23.30 -8.31
CA LYS A 534 -36.03 -22.97 -9.73
C LYS A 534 -37.26 -22.08 -9.97
N GLY A 535 -37.18 -21.24 -11.01
CA GLY A 535 -38.21 -20.27 -11.41
C GLY A 535 -37.84 -18.84 -11.03
N GLY A 536 -38.51 -17.83 -11.60
CA GLY A 536 -38.36 -16.42 -11.22
C GLY A 536 -36.93 -15.84 -11.27
N LYS A 537 -36.73 -14.69 -10.61
CA LYS A 537 -35.43 -13.99 -10.52
C LYS A 537 -34.79 -14.25 -9.15
N ALA A 538 -33.76 -15.08 -9.13
CA ALA A 538 -33.08 -15.54 -7.92
C ALA A 538 -31.59 -15.14 -7.94
N PHE A 539 -31.15 -14.37 -6.94
CA PHE A 539 -29.81 -13.80 -6.88
C PHE A 539 -28.82 -14.74 -6.18
N VAL A 540 -27.65 -14.91 -6.79
CA VAL A 540 -26.49 -15.63 -6.26
C VAL A 540 -25.50 -14.63 -5.69
N ASP A 541 -25.15 -13.60 -6.47
CA ASP A 541 -24.34 -12.47 -6.04
C ASP A 541 -25.22 -11.22 -5.92
N PHE A 542 -25.39 -10.77 -4.68
CA PHE A 542 -26.27 -9.66 -4.38
C PHE A 542 -25.71 -8.34 -4.89
N GLN A 543 -24.40 -8.10 -4.75
CA GLN A 543 -23.81 -6.79 -5.02
C GLN A 543 -23.62 -6.55 -6.52
N HIS A 544 -23.20 -7.57 -7.27
CA HIS A 544 -23.04 -7.51 -8.73
C HIS A 544 -24.27 -7.96 -9.53
N ASP A 545 -25.40 -8.20 -8.86
CA ASP A 545 -26.67 -8.58 -9.50
C ASP A 545 -26.59 -9.90 -10.32
N VAL A 546 -25.72 -10.85 -9.93
CA VAL A 546 -25.59 -12.14 -10.62
C VAL A 546 -26.70 -13.09 -10.17
N THR A 547 -27.42 -13.67 -11.13
CA THR A 547 -28.54 -14.59 -10.89
C THR A 547 -28.19 -16.05 -11.15
N ALA A 548 -29.03 -16.97 -10.67
CA ALA A 548 -28.90 -18.39 -11.01
C ALA A 548 -28.99 -18.65 -12.53
N SER A 549 -29.81 -17.86 -13.24
CA SER A 549 -29.90 -17.90 -14.70
C SER A 549 -28.62 -17.44 -15.40
N ASP A 550 -27.85 -16.52 -14.81
CA ASP A 550 -26.56 -16.09 -15.37
C ASP A 550 -25.50 -17.19 -15.27
N VAL A 551 -25.49 -17.95 -14.17
CA VAL A 551 -24.58 -19.10 -14.00
C VAL A 551 -24.86 -20.17 -15.05
N THR A 552 -26.13 -20.54 -15.22
CA THR A 552 -26.53 -21.52 -16.24
C THR A 552 -26.35 -20.99 -17.67
N LEU A 553 -26.52 -19.68 -17.90
CA LEU A 553 -26.20 -19.05 -19.19
C LEU A 553 -24.71 -19.15 -19.51
N ALA A 554 -23.83 -18.88 -18.55
CA ALA A 554 -22.38 -18.98 -18.75
C ALA A 554 -21.98 -20.40 -19.18
N GLN A 555 -22.54 -21.42 -18.53
CA GLN A 555 -22.31 -22.81 -18.93
C GLN A 555 -22.81 -23.10 -20.36
N ARG A 556 -24.01 -22.63 -20.73
CA ARG A 556 -24.55 -22.80 -22.10
C ARG A 556 -23.71 -22.09 -23.16
N GLU A 557 -23.02 -21.02 -22.80
CA GLU A 557 -22.09 -20.31 -23.69
C GLU A 557 -20.68 -20.92 -23.72
N GLY A 558 -20.48 -22.07 -23.08
CA GLY A 558 -19.22 -22.84 -23.15
C GLY A 558 -18.22 -22.54 -22.04
N PHE A 559 -18.59 -21.77 -21.01
CA PHE A 559 -17.69 -21.52 -19.86
C PHE A 559 -17.79 -22.66 -18.84
N GLU A 560 -16.78 -23.53 -18.82
CA GLU A 560 -16.76 -24.70 -17.92
C GLU A 560 -15.94 -24.48 -16.62
N SER A 561 -14.92 -23.62 -16.68
CA SER A 561 -14.07 -23.31 -15.52
C SER A 561 -14.76 -22.32 -14.59
N VAL A 562 -14.65 -22.53 -13.28
CA VAL A 562 -15.13 -21.60 -12.25
C VAL A 562 -14.47 -20.23 -12.35
N GLU A 563 -13.23 -20.17 -12.84
CA GLU A 563 -12.51 -18.93 -13.09
C GLU A 563 -13.07 -18.18 -14.32
N HIS A 564 -13.59 -18.90 -15.33
CA HIS A 564 -14.31 -18.30 -16.45
C HIS A 564 -15.70 -17.82 -16.02
N LEU A 565 -16.45 -18.65 -15.26
CA LEU A 565 -17.73 -18.24 -14.69
C LEU A 565 -17.59 -16.94 -13.90
N LYS A 566 -16.60 -16.85 -13.01
CA LYS A 566 -16.27 -15.65 -12.24
C LYS A 566 -16.03 -14.43 -13.14
N ARG A 567 -15.14 -14.54 -14.14
CA ARG A 567 -14.79 -13.41 -15.02
C ARG A 567 -15.95 -12.98 -15.92
N TYR A 568 -16.70 -13.94 -16.44
CA TYR A 568 -17.80 -13.70 -17.36
C TYR A 568 -19.01 -13.05 -16.67
N THR A 569 -19.36 -13.56 -15.49
CA THR A 569 -20.54 -13.10 -14.74
C THR A 569 -20.24 -12.02 -13.73
N THR A 570 -18.97 -11.83 -13.34
CA THR A 570 -18.49 -11.03 -12.19
C THR A 570 -18.86 -11.57 -10.80
N LEU A 571 -19.30 -12.83 -10.73
CA LEU A 571 -19.58 -13.56 -9.48
C LEU A 571 -18.38 -13.52 -8.53
N GLY A 572 -18.61 -13.06 -7.29
CA GLY A 572 -17.60 -13.03 -6.24
C GLY A 572 -16.47 -12.01 -6.44
N MET A 573 -16.65 -11.04 -7.35
CA MET A 573 -15.68 -9.96 -7.62
C MET A 573 -16.03 -8.65 -6.91
N ALA A 574 -17.14 -8.60 -6.18
CA ALA A 574 -17.62 -7.44 -5.44
C ALA A 574 -16.75 -7.11 -4.22
N THR A 575 -17.08 -6.05 -3.49
CA THR A 575 -16.29 -5.61 -2.32
C THR A 575 -16.31 -6.62 -1.18
N ASP A 576 -17.36 -7.45 -1.08
CA ASP A 576 -17.48 -8.60 -0.17
C ASP A 576 -16.62 -9.81 -0.57
N GLN A 577 -16.08 -9.84 -1.80
CA GLN A 577 -15.25 -10.92 -2.37
C GLN A 577 -15.94 -12.29 -2.38
N GLY A 578 -17.26 -12.30 -2.57
CA GLY A 578 -18.05 -13.52 -2.73
C GLY A 578 -18.21 -14.36 -1.47
N LYS A 579 -18.09 -13.75 -0.29
CA LYS A 579 -18.30 -14.39 1.02
C LYS A 579 -19.64 -15.14 1.10
N LEU A 580 -20.69 -14.62 0.46
CA LEU A 580 -22.02 -15.24 0.42
C LEU A 580 -22.36 -15.94 -0.90
N SER A 581 -21.68 -15.60 -2.00
CA SER A 581 -22.10 -15.99 -3.35
C SER A 581 -21.33 -17.18 -3.92
N ASN A 582 -20.06 -17.35 -3.55
CA ASN A 582 -19.17 -18.31 -4.20
C ASN A 582 -19.69 -19.76 -4.11
N VAL A 583 -19.99 -20.26 -2.91
CA VAL A 583 -20.42 -21.67 -2.73
C VAL A 583 -21.72 -21.96 -3.50
N ASN A 584 -22.69 -21.05 -3.46
CA ASN A 584 -23.94 -21.21 -4.20
C ASN A 584 -23.73 -21.18 -5.72
N GLY A 585 -22.89 -20.27 -6.22
CA GLY A 585 -22.55 -20.21 -7.63
C GLY A 585 -21.83 -21.47 -8.12
N LEU A 586 -20.92 -22.01 -7.30
CA LEU A 586 -20.23 -23.27 -7.55
C LEU A 586 -21.20 -24.45 -7.56
N ALA A 587 -22.13 -24.53 -6.61
CA ALA A 587 -23.11 -25.61 -6.55
C ALA A 587 -24.07 -25.60 -7.74
N ILE A 588 -24.53 -24.42 -8.18
CA ILE A 588 -25.35 -24.28 -9.38
C ILE A 588 -24.55 -24.65 -10.63
N MET A 589 -23.26 -24.30 -10.69
CA MET A 589 -22.38 -24.68 -11.79
C MET A 589 -22.12 -26.19 -11.82
N ALA A 590 -21.95 -26.82 -10.65
CA ALA A 590 -21.80 -28.26 -10.51
C ALA A 590 -23.06 -28.99 -11.04
N GLU A 591 -24.26 -28.54 -10.65
CA GLU A 591 -25.52 -29.05 -11.20
C GLU A 591 -25.59 -28.87 -12.72
N ALA A 592 -25.27 -27.67 -13.23
CA ALA A 592 -25.34 -27.37 -14.66
C ALA A 592 -24.35 -28.17 -15.52
N THR A 593 -23.23 -28.60 -14.94
CA THR A 593 -22.19 -29.38 -15.63
C THR A 593 -22.25 -30.88 -15.35
N GLY A 594 -23.13 -31.32 -14.44
CA GLY A 594 -23.20 -32.73 -14.00
C GLY A 594 -21.98 -33.19 -13.19
N ARG A 595 -21.21 -32.27 -12.60
CA ARG A 595 -20.02 -32.55 -11.78
C ARG A 595 -20.35 -32.53 -10.30
N SER A 596 -19.50 -33.14 -9.47
CA SER A 596 -19.55 -32.91 -8.03
C SER A 596 -19.06 -31.50 -7.67
N ILE A 597 -19.50 -30.95 -6.54
CA ILE A 597 -19.05 -29.63 -6.05
C ILE A 597 -17.53 -29.63 -5.80
N ALA A 598 -16.99 -30.76 -5.29
CA ALA A 598 -15.57 -30.93 -5.09
C ALA A 598 -14.79 -30.85 -6.41
N ASP A 599 -15.27 -31.52 -7.46
CA ASP A 599 -14.62 -31.53 -8.78
C ASP A 599 -14.69 -30.18 -9.48
N THR A 600 -15.79 -29.44 -9.33
CA THR A 600 -15.95 -28.10 -9.92
C THR A 600 -14.85 -27.13 -9.43
N GLY A 601 -14.37 -27.31 -8.20
CA GLY A 601 -13.25 -26.58 -7.61
C GLY A 601 -13.63 -25.18 -7.12
N THR A 602 -12.75 -24.56 -6.33
CA THR A 602 -12.93 -23.17 -5.85
C THR A 602 -12.11 -22.18 -6.67
N THR A 603 -12.48 -20.91 -6.62
CA THR A 603 -11.60 -19.85 -7.13
C THR A 603 -10.43 -19.60 -6.17
N ILE A 604 -9.37 -18.94 -6.66
CA ILE A 604 -8.18 -18.64 -5.84
C ILE A 604 -8.50 -17.55 -4.81
N TYR A 605 -8.23 -17.84 -3.53
CA TYR A 605 -8.25 -16.86 -2.44
C TYR A 605 -7.02 -15.96 -2.50
N ARG A 606 -7.22 -14.65 -2.29
CA ARG A 606 -6.16 -13.64 -2.34
C ARG A 606 -6.28 -12.70 -1.13
N PRO A 607 -5.16 -12.21 -0.57
CA PRO A 607 -5.21 -11.05 0.29
C PRO A 607 -5.62 -9.81 -0.53
N PRO A 608 -6.28 -8.83 0.09
CA PRO A 608 -6.66 -8.80 1.50
C PRO A 608 -8.05 -9.42 1.77
N TYR A 609 -8.22 -10.19 2.86
CA TYR A 609 -9.52 -10.72 3.30
C TYR A 609 -10.53 -9.61 3.67
N ALA A 610 -10.03 -8.57 4.33
CA ALA A 610 -10.75 -7.34 4.65
C ALA A 610 -10.13 -6.16 3.87
N PRO A 611 -10.91 -5.25 3.27
CA PRO A 611 -10.37 -4.11 2.54
C PRO A 611 -9.41 -3.27 3.38
N VAL A 612 -8.33 -2.80 2.76
CA VAL A 612 -7.31 -1.95 3.41
C VAL A 612 -7.26 -0.60 2.72
N ALA A 613 -7.36 0.49 3.49
CA ALA A 613 -7.21 1.83 2.94
C ALA A 613 -5.79 2.03 2.37
N ILE A 614 -5.69 2.67 1.21
CA ILE A 614 -4.39 2.97 0.58
C ILE A 614 -3.52 3.82 1.53
N GLY A 615 -4.14 4.74 2.30
CA GLY A 615 -3.45 5.53 3.31
C GLY A 615 -2.73 4.67 4.37
N ALA A 616 -3.35 3.58 4.82
CA ALA A 616 -2.72 2.65 5.77
C ALA A 616 -1.51 1.93 5.16
N LEU A 617 -1.55 1.61 3.86
CA LEU A 617 -0.41 1.06 3.12
C LEU A 617 0.73 2.06 2.93
N ALA A 618 0.42 3.36 2.81
CA ALA A 618 1.41 4.42 2.73
C ALA A 618 2.04 4.69 4.11
N GLY A 619 1.24 4.74 5.18
CA GLY A 619 1.69 5.13 6.51
C GLY A 619 2.17 6.59 6.51
N HIS A 620 3.40 6.82 6.99
CA HIS A 620 4.02 8.14 7.01
C HIS A 620 4.70 8.53 5.68
N HIS A 621 4.77 7.63 4.69
CA HIS A 621 5.41 7.90 3.39
C HIS A 621 4.48 8.68 2.45
N ARG A 622 4.32 9.98 2.72
CA ARG A 622 3.50 10.92 1.95
C ARG A 622 4.19 12.28 1.86
N ASP A 623 3.78 13.07 0.87
CA ASP A 623 4.28 14.43 0.68
C ASP A 623 5.83 14.46 0.64
N GLU A 624 6.47 15.39 1.35
CA GLU A 624 7.94 15.49 1.44
C GLU A 624 8.61 14.30 2.16
N ASN A 625 7.83 13.49 2.90
CA ASN A 625 8.30 12.31 3.63
C ASN A 625 8.11 11.00 2.85
N PHE A 626 7.73 11.07 1.57
CA PHE A 626 7.60 9.88 0.72
C PHE A 626 8.90 9.07 0.63
N HIS A 627 10.03 9.77 0.57
CA HIS A 627 11.37 9.22 0.72
C HIS A 627 12.20 10.06 1.69
N ALA A 628 13.23 9.44 2.26
CA ALA A 628 14.23 10.20 3.02
C ALA A 628 14.97 11.17 2.09
N TRP A 629 15.33 12.34 2.62
CA TRP A 629 16.17 13.32 1.95
C TRP A 629 17.45 13.55 2.77
N ARG A 630 18.53 13.92 2.08
CA ARG A 630 19.88 14.09 2.63
C ARG A 630 20.34 15.52 2.37
N LEU A 631 20.86 16.15 3.42
CA LEU A 631 21.37 17.52 3.36
C LEU A 631 22.88 17.53 3.39
N THR A 632 23.49 18.31 2.51
CA THR A 632 24.94 18.52 2.56
C THR A 632 25.34 19.26 3.84
N PRO A 633 26.59 19.13 4.31
CA PRO A 633 27.01 19.82 5.52
C PRO A 633 26.95 21.35 5.46
N SER A 634 26.90 21.94 4.26
CA SER A 634 26.69 23.38 4.04
C SER A 634 25.25 23.76 3.68
N HIS A 635 24.29 22.84 3.78
CA HIS A 635 22.92 23.08 3.31
C HIS A 635 22.26 24.27 4.00
N HIS A 636 22.38 24.40 5.32
CA HIS A 636 21.77 25.51 6.06
C HIS A 636 22.38 26.86 5.66
N TRP A 637 23.70 26.95 5.51
CA TRP A 637 24.35 28.14 4.96
C TRP A 637 23.91 28.44 3.52
N ALA A 638 23.76 27.43 2.66
CA ALA A 638 23.28 27.65 1.30
C ALA A 638 21.84 28.18 1.29
N ALA A 639 20.98 27.66 2.17
CA ALA A 639 19.61 28.14 2.34
C ALA A 639 19.56 29.59 2.87
N GLU A 640 20.44 29.96 3.82
CA GLU A 640 20.60 31.36 4.26
C GLU A 640 20.99 32.30 3.11
N ARG A 641 21.72 31.79 2.11
CA ARG A 641 22.10 32.53 0.89
C ARG A 641 21.02 32.50 -0.20
N GLY A 642 19.85 31.94 0.08
CA GLY A 642 18.73 31.87 -0.86
C GLY A 642 18.95 30.85 -1.98
N ALA A 643 19.82 29.86 -1.80
CA ALA A 643 20.06 28.82 -2.80
C ALA A 643 18.76 28.12 -3.21
N VAL A 644 18.60 27.87 -4.51
CA VAL A 644 17.57 26.97 -5.02
C VAL A 644 18.13 25.56 -5.05
N PHE A 645 17.36 24.56 -4.62
CA PHE A 645 17.82 23.19 -4.49
C PHE A 645 17.23 22.25 -5.55
N VAL A 646 18.03 21.26 -5.96
CA VAL A 646 17.63 20.15 -6.83
C VAL A 646 17.81 18.81 -6.13
N ASP A 647 16.92 17.86 -6.43
CA ASP A 647 17.04 16.48 -5.98
C ASP A 647 18.01 15.70 -6.87
N THR A 648 19.05 15.14 -6.28
CA THR A 648 19.98 14.20 -6.93
C THR A 648 20.04 12.91 -6.14
N GLY A 649 19.23 11.93 -6.55
CA GLY A 649 18.94 10.78 -5.68
C GLY A 649 18.24 11.26 -4.43
N LEU A 650 18.79 10.94 -3.25
CA LEU A 650 18.25 11.43 -1.97
C LEU A 650 18.79 12.82 -1.57
N TRP A 651 19.79 13.37 -2.28
CA TRP A 651 20.44 14.62 -1.86
C TRP A 651 19.72 15.87 -2.35
N LYS A 652 19.58 16.87 -1.46
CA LYS A 652 19.23 18.25 -1.80
C LYS A 652 20.51 19.05 -2.09
N ARG A 653 20.79 19.32 -3.36
CA ARG A 653 21.99 20.06 -3.81
C ARG A 653 21.64 21.48 -4.23
N ALA A 654 22.48 22.46 -3.89
CA ALA A 654 22.31 23.82 -4.39
C ALA A 654 22.49 23.83 -5.91
N GLN A 655 21.43 24.18 -6.64
CA GLN A 655 21.38 24.22 -8.09
C GLN A 655 21.90 25.56 -8.64
N TRP A 656 21.52 26.67 -8.01
CA TRP A 656 22.07 28.03 -8.23
C TRP A 656 21.76 28.94 -7.02
N TYR A 657 22.39 30.12 -7.00
CA TYR A 657 22.30 31.13 -5.96
C TYR A 657 21.79 32.46 -6.55
N PRO A 658 20.48 32.75 -6.46
CA PRO A 658 19.91 33.99 -7.00
C PRO A 658 20.32 35.23 -6.20
N GLN A 659 20.46 36.36 -6.89
CA GLN A 659 20.64 37.69 -6.29
C GLN A 659 19.41 38.58 -6.52
N PRO A 660 19.14 39.57 -5.63
CA PRO A 660 18.06 40.53 -5.85
C PRO A 660 18.18 41.24 -7.20
N GLY A 661 17.09 41.25 -7.97
CA GLY A 661 17.01 41.87 -9.29
C GLY A 661 17.22 40.92 -10.48
N GLU A 662 17.66 39.67 -10.23
CA GLU A 662 17.74 38.64 -11.27
C GLU A 662 16.36 38.01 -11.50
N LYS A 663 15.98 37.86 -12.77
CA LYS A 663 14.62 37.46 -13.18
C LYS A 663 14.41 35.95 -13.16
N ASP A 664 15.44 35.20 -13.52
CA ASP A 664 15.37 33.74 -13.65
C ASP A 664 16.71 33.07 -13.36
N TRP A 665 16.69 31.73 -13.43
CA TRP A 665 17.87 30.89 -13.21
C TRP A 665 19.00 31.18 -14.22
N LEU A 666 18.67 31.61 -15.44
CA LEU A 666 19.65 31.80 -16.50
C LEU A 666 20.52 33.02 -16.21
N GLU A 667 19.93 34.13 -15.72
CA GLU A 667 20.68 35.30 -15.27
C GLU A 667 21.63 34.94 -14.10
N SER A 668 21.12 34.20 -13.09
CA SER A 668 21.91 33.74 -11.94
C SER A 668 23.11 32.89 -12.37
N VAL A 669 22.86 31.86 -13.17
CA VAL A 669 23.88 30.92 -13.65
C VAL A 669 24.88 31.60 -14.58
N THR A 670 24.42 32.53 -15.43
CA THR A 670 25.29 33.34 -16.29
C THR A 670 26.26 34.18 -15.48
N ARG A 671 25.79 34.83 -14.41
CA ARG A 671 26.65 35.58 -13.47
C ARG A 671 27.64 34.64 -12.77
N GLU A 672 27.17 33.51 -12.23
CA GLU A 672 28.02 32.53 -11.54
C GLU A 672 29.18 32.05 -12.43
N VAL A 673 28.89 31.62 -13.66
CA VAL A 673 29.91 31.15 -14.62
C VAL A 673 30.90 32.26 -14.96
N ARG A 674 30.43 33.48 -15.22
CA ARG A 674 31.31 34.64 -15.49
C ARG A 674 32.21 34.97 -14.30
N ALA A 675 31.67 34.91 -13.08
CA ALA A 675 32.44 35.16 -11.86
C ALA A 675 33.54 34.11 -11.65
N VAL A 676 33.25 32.84 -11.90
CA VAL A 676 34.24 31.76 -11.81
C VAL A 676 35.33 31.91 -12.88
N ARG A 677 34.95 32.10 -14.16
CA ARG A 677 35.88 32.24 -15.29
C ARG A 677 36.77 33.48 -15.18
N GLY A 678 36.22 34.59 -14.67
CA GLY A 678 36.92 35.86 -14.52
C GLY A 678 37.67 36.05 -13.20
N GLY A 679 37.37 35.24 -12.19
CA GLY A 679 37.90 35.43 -10.82
C GLY A 679 38.02 34.12 -10.06
N VAL A 680 37.09 33.87 -9.13
CA VAL A 680 37.05 32.64 -8.33
C VAL A 680 35.64 32.38 -7.82
N GLY A 681 35.26 31.11 -7.74
CA GLY A 681 34.05 30.69 -7.04
C GLY A 681 34.20 29.30 -6.46
N PHE A 682 33.22 28.87 -5.67
CA PHE A 682 33.20 27.52 -5.13
C PHE A 682 31.84 26.84 -5.22
N CYS A 683 31.86 25.51 -5.33
CA CYS A 683 30.69 24.64 -5.41
C CYS A 683 30.80 23.51 -4.39
N ASP A 684 29.70 23.23 -3.71
CA ASP A 684 29.58 22.11 -2.78
C ASP A 684 29.49 20.78 -3.56
N VAL A 685 30.57 20.00 -3.47
CA VAL A 685 30.71 18.66 -4.08
C VAL A 685 30.74 17.57 -3.00
N SER A 686 30.27 17.88 -1.79
CA SER A 686 30.21 16.94 -0.67
C SER A 686 29.37 15.70 -0.98
N THR A 687 28.50 15.76 -1.99
CA THR A 687 27.62 14.64 -2.38
C THR A 687 28.30 13.57 -3.23
N LEU A 688 29.52 13.78 -3.73
CA LEU A 688 30.25 12.73 -4.45
C LEU A 688 30.44 11.51 -3.54
N GLY A 689 30.34 10.31 -4.12
CA GLY A 689 30.66 9.10 -3.37
C GLY A 689 32.15 9.07 -3.04
N LYS A 690 32.50 8.64 -1.83
CA LYS A 690 33.90 8.59 -1.38
C LYS A 690 34.15 7.24 -0.74
N VAL A 691 35.17 6.54 -1.19
CA VAL A 691 35.57 5.23 -0.66
C VAL A 691 37.04 5.29 -0.31
N ASP A 692 37.32 4.95 0.94
CA ASP A 692 38.67 4.74 1.43
C ASP A 692 39.08 3.29 1.16
N VAL A 693 40.24 3.10 0.53
CA VAL A 693 40.71 1.81 0.02
C VAL A 693 42.12 1.58 0.57
N HIS A 694 42.24 0.62 1.48
CA HIS A 694 43.48 0.29 2.19
C HIS A 694 43.95 -1.12 1.85
N GLY A 695 45.25 -1.38 2.01
CA GLY A 695 45.83 -2.72 1.94
C GLY A 695 46.89 -2.87 0.84
N PRO A 696 47.81 -3.84 0.99
CA PRO A 696 48.94 -4.02 0.08
C PRO A 696 48.51 -4.36 -1.36
N ASP A 697 47.32 -4.96 -1.54
CA ASP A 697 46.76 -5.27 -2.86
C ASP A 697 45.83 -4.17 -3.41
N ALA A 698 45.66 -3.02 -2.74
CA ALA A 698 44.72 -1.97 -3.14
C ALA A 698 44.93 -1.50 -4.59
N GLY A 699 46.18 -1.25 -5.00
CA GLY A 699 46.50 -0.84 -6.37
C GLY A 699 46.15 -1.92 -7.41
N LYS A 700 46.38 -3.19 -7.09
CA LYS A 700 46.07 -4.34 -7.94
C LYS A 700 44.56 -4.58 -8.03
N PHE A 701 43.83 -4.39 -6.93
CA PHE A 701 42.38 -4.42 -6.91
C PHE A 701 41.80 -3.34 -7.83
N LEU A 702 42.25 -2.09 -7.69
CA LEU A 702 41.82 -0.98 -8.55
C LEU A 702 42.17 -1.18 -10.03
N ASP A 703 43.31 -1.84 -10.32
CA ASP A 703 43.65 -2.25 -11.68
C ASP A 703 42.62 -3.22 -12.29
N ARG A 704 41.97 -4.06 -11.50
CA ARG A 704 40.92 -4.97 -12.00
C ARG A 704 39.57 -4.27 -12.16
N ILE A 705 39.28 -3.25 -11.36
CA ILE A 705 38.03 -2.46 -11.39
C ILE A 705 38.02 -1.46 -12.55
N TYR A 706 39.09 -0.69 -12.71
CA TYR A 706 39.15 0.41 -13.65
C TYR A 706 39.73 0.00 -15.00
N ILE A 707 39.33 0.68 -16.09
CA ILE A 707 39.92 0.40 -17.41
C ILE A 707 41.40 0.80 -17.51
N ASN A 708 41.81 1.85 -16.77
CA ASN A 708 43.18 2.33 -16.68
C ASN A 708 43.88 1.76 -15.42
N THR A 709 45.20 1.93 -15.35
CA THR A 709 46.03 1.41 -14.24
C THR A 709 46.06 2.41 -13.08
N PHE A 710 46.09 1.94 -11.83
CA PHE A 710 46.25 2.71 -10.59
C PHE A 710 47.42 2.22 -9.73
N SER A 711 47.88 0.97 -9.91
CA SER A 711 49.05 0.43 -9.18
C SER A 711 50.35 1.24 -9.40
N ASN A 712 50.50 1.86 -10.58
CA ASN A 712 51.65 2.71 -10.92
C ASN A 712 51.44 4.22 -10.66
N LEU A 713 50.32 4.61 -10.05
CA LEU A 713 50.10 6.00 -9.66
C LEU A 713 51.06 6.36 -8.53
N SER A 714 51.85 7.43 -8.66
CA SER A 714 52.74 7.87 -7.58
C SER A 714 51.93 8.33 -6.35
N VAL A 715 52.48 8.13 -5.15
CA VAL A 715 51.92 8.73 -3.93
C VAL A 715 51.87 10.25 -4.08
N GLY A 716 50.80 10.87 -3.59
CA GLY A 716 50.55 12.31 -3.73
C GLY A 716 50.00 12.72 -5.09
N LYS A 717 49.57 11.75 -5.92
CA LYS A 717 48.91 12.00 -7.21
C LYS A 717 47.51 11.41 -7.26
N ALA A 718 46.69 12.04 -8.08
CA ALA A 718 45.34 11.62 -8.43
C ALA A 718 45.26 11.24 -9.91
N ARG A 719 44.29 10.39 -10.25
CA ARG A 719 44.02 9.98 -11.62
C ARG A 719 42.53 9.75 -11.83
N TYR A 720 42.00 10.31 -12.92
CA TYR A 720 40.66 10.03 -13.38
C TYR A 720 40.58 8.60 -13.95
N GLY A 721 39.52 7.87 -13.62
CA GLY A 721 39.28 6.50 -14.05
C GLY A 721 37.85 6.29 -14.48
N LEU A 722 37.65 5.29 -15.35
CA LEU A 722 36.35 4.86 -15.85
C LEU A 722 36.12 3.39 -15.49
N MET A 723 34.99 3.07 -14.90
CA MET A 723 34.55 1.72 -14.59
C MET A 723 33.59 1.23 -15.67
N LEU A 724 33.70 -0.03 -16.06
CA LEU A 724 32.73 -0.68 -16.96
C LEU A 724 31.93 -1.73 -16.21
N ARG A 725 30.77 -2.05 -16.76
CA ARG A 725 30.07 -3.30 -16.45
C ARG A 725 30.72 -4.45 -17.22
N GLU A 726 30.36 -5.67 -16.85
CA GLU A 726 30.83 -6.90 -17.50
C GLU A 726 30.47 -6.94 -18.99
N ASP A 727 29.42 -6.25 -19.43
CA ASP A 727 28.99 -6.15 -20.83
C ASP A 727 29.83 -5.19 -21.70
N GLY A 728 30.77 -4.46 -21.09
CA GLY A 728 31.68 -3.51 -21.75
C GLY A 728 31.17 -2.07 -21.82
N LEU A 729 30.00 -1.76 -21.24
CA LEU A 729 29.42 -0.42 -21.21
C LEU A 729 29.83 0.32 -19.94
N VAL A 730 29.85 1.65 -20.01
CA VAL A 730 30.26 2.49 -18.89
C VAL A 730 29.31 2.32 -17.71
N TYR A 731 29.90 2.13 -16.53
CA TYR A 731 29.18 1.94 -15.28
C TYR A 731 29.16 3.22 -14.43
N ASP A 732 30.36 3.73 -14.12
CA ASP A 732 30.58 4.97 -13.36
C ASP A 732 32.00 5.49 -13.64
N ASP A 733 32.29 6.70 -13.19
CA ASP A 733 33.58 7.35 -13.32
C ASP A 733 33.97 8.09 -12.04
N GLY A 734 35.21 8.56 -12.00
CA GLY A 734 35.65 9.46 -10.94
C GLY A 734 37.15 9.51 -10.78
N THR A 735 37.61 10.24 -9.77
CA THR A 735 39.04 10.41 -9.51
C THR A 735 39.47 9.57 -8.31
N THR A 736 40.54 8.79 -8.47
CA THR A 736 41.19 8.11 -7.34
C THR A 736 42.53 8.76 -7.03
N SER A 737 42.77 9.04 -5.76
CA SER A 737 43.97 9.66 -5.20
C SER A 737 44.79 8.63 -4.45
N ARG A 738 46.11 8.56 -4.65
CA ARG A 738 46.99 7.69 -3.86
C ARG A 738 47.63 8.49 -2.73
N LEU A 739 47.20 8.26 -1.50
CA LEU A 739 47.59 9.01 -0.31
C LEU A 739 48.82 8.40 0.39
N ALA A 740 48.97 7.08 0.34
CA ALA A 740 50.18 6.35 0.75
C ALA A 740 50.42 5.15 -0.19
N GLU A 741 51.44 4.34 0.08
CA GLU A 741 51.76 3.17 -0.77
C GLU A 741 50.58 2.20 -0.91
N ASP A 742 49.85 1.98 0.17
CA ASP A 742 48.75 1.04 0.34
C ASP A 742 47.40 1.74 0.61
N HIS A 743 47.32 3.06 0.42
CA HIS A 743 46.14 3.87 0.75
C HIS A 743 45.68 4.71 -0.44
N TYR A 744 44.48 4.42 -0.93
CA TYR A 744 43.82 5.11 -2.02
C TYR A 744 42.49 5.71 -1.56
N PHE A 745 42.16 6.89 -2.08
CA PHE A 745 40.90 7.58 -1.85
C PHE A 745 40.17 7.77 -3.17
N LEU A 746 39.10 7.01 -3.33
CA LEU A 746 38.27 6.95 -4.52
C LEU A 746 37.10 7.93 -4.40
N THR A 747 36.86 8.73 -5.44
CA THR A 747 35.63 9.50 -5.63
C THR A 747 34.79 8.91 -6.77
N THR A 748 33.46 8.92 -6.62
CA THR A 748 32.49 8.38 -7.58
C THR A 748 31.37 9.41 -7.82
N THR A 749 30.51 9.18 -8.82
CA THR A 749 29.35 10.06 -9.02
C THR A 749 28.38 10.01 -7.83
N THR A 750 27.67 11.12 -7.58
CA THR A 750 26.72 11.24 -6.46
C THR A 750 25.62 10.18 -6.47
N ALA A 751 25.03 9.91 -7.64
CA ALA A 751 23.90 8.99 -7.75
C ALA A 751 24.32 7.51 -7.64
N LYS A 752 25.58 7.18 -7.98
CA LYS A 752 26.09 5.81 -7.99
C LYS A 752 26.92 5.44 -6.77
N ALA A 753 27.19 6.36 -5.84
CA ALA A 753 28.01 6.13 -4.65
C ALA A 753 27.72 4.79 -3.93
N GLY A 754 26.46 4.53 -3.60
CA GLY A 754 26.06 3.28 -2.93
C GLY A 754 26.21 2.04 -3.83
N LEU A 755 25.91 2.16 -5.12
CA LEU A 755 26.02 1.07 -6.09
C LEU A 755 27.47 0.71 -6.38
N VAL A 756 28.36 1.69 -6.50
CA VAL A 756 29.80 1.47 -6.64
C VAL A 756 30.36 0.79 -5.39
N MET A 757 30.01 1.24 -4.18
CA MET A 757 30.45 0.55 -2.95
C MET A 757 30.00 -0.92 -2.91
N GLN A 758 28.74 -1.20 -3.27
CA GLN A 758 28.25 -2.58 -3.38
C GLN A 758 29.01 -3.40 -4.42
N HIS A 759 29.32 -2.80 -5.57
CA HIS A 759 30.10 -3.45 -6.62
C HIS A 759 31.53 -3.77 -6.19
N LEU A 760 32.21 -2.82 -5.53
CA LEU A 760 33.56 -3.03 -4.99
C LEU A 760 33.56 -4.14 -3.93
N GLU A 761 32.60 -4.16 -3.01
CA GLU A 761 32.47 -5.24 -2.03
C GLU A 761 32.16 -6.59 -2.69
N HIS A 762 31.32 -6.64 -3.71
CA HIS A 762 31.09 -7.87 -4.47
C HIS A 762 32.39 -8.36 -5.11
N CYS A 763 33.15 -7.48 -5.75
CA CYS A 763 34.43 -7.82 -6.35
C CYS A 763 35.42 -8.33 -5.30
N ARG A 764 35.50 -7.67 -4.14
CA ARG A 764 36.38 -8.08 -3.04
C ARG A 764 35.96 -9.40 -2.40
N GLN A 765 34.66 -9.61 -2.14
CA GLN A 765 34.18 -10.78 -1.39
C GLN A 765 34.00 -12.02 -2.27
N VAL A 766 33.63 -11.84 -3.54
CA VAL A 766 33.20 -12.94 -4.42
C VAL A 766 34.19 -13.18 -5.53
N LEU A 767 34.63 -12.14 -6.24
CA LEU A 767 35.50 -12.32 -7.40
C LEU A 767 36.95 -12.54 -6.99
N TRP A 768 37.42 -11.76 -6.01
CA TRP A 768 38.82 -11.74 -5.58
C TRP A 768 39.00 -11.72 -4.06
N PRO A 769 38.43 -12.70 -3.33
CA PRO A 769 38.58 -12.81 -1.88
C PRO A 769 40.04 -13.04 -1.44
N GLU A 770 40.94 -13.38 -2.36
CA GLU A 770 42.37 -13.54 -2.10
C GLU A 770 43.16 -12.24 -1.95
N LEU A 771 42.61 -11.10 -2.39
CA LEU A 771 43.32 -9.81 -2.33
C LEU A 771 43.20 -9.19 -0.94
N ASP A 772 44.33 -8.75 -0.38
CA ASP A 772 44.36 -8.00 0.88
C ASP A 772 44.05 -6.52 0.62
N VAL A 773 42.75 -6.22 0.62
CA VAL A 773 42.19 -4.88 0.45
C VAL A 773 40.99 -4.70 1.36
N GLN A 774 40.85 -3.51 1.95
CA GLN A 774 39.73 -3.13 2.81
C GLN A 774 39.09 -1.87 2.25
N LEU A 775 37.76 -1.86 2.24
CA LEU A 775 36.96 -0.80 1.64
C LEU A 775 36.09 -0.18 2.74
N THR A 776 36.12 1.15 2.85
CA THR A 776 35.23 1.89 3.76
C THR A 776 34.57 3.03 3.01
N SER A 777 33.23 3.09 3.01
CA SER A 777 32.57 4.30 2.51
C SER A 777 32.80 5.44 3.51
N VAL A 778 33.43 6.51 3.02
CA VAL A 778 33.68 7.75 3.77
C VAL A 778 32.95 8.93 3.13
N THR A 779 31.90 8.63 2.36
CA THR A 779 31.06 9.62 1.64
C THR A 779 30.59 10.72 2.57
N ASP A 780 30.08 10.35 3.75
CA ASP A 780 29.46 11.26 4.72
C ASP A 780 30.44 11.82 5.74
N GLN A 781 31.67 11.31 5.75
CA GLN A 781 32.72 11.78 6.66
C GLN A 781 33.32 13.11 6.20
N TRP A 782 33.25 13.41 4.90
CA TRP A 782 33.93 14.55 4.28
C TRP A 782 32.96 15.54 3.64
N ALA A 783 32.99 16.78 4.12
CA ALA A 783 32.52 17.92 3.34
C ALA A 783 33.62 18.29 2.35
N GLN A 784 33.25 18.57 1.10
CA GLN A 784 34.22 18.88 0.05
C GLN A 784 33.70 19.97 -0.87
N PHE A 785 34.55 20.97 -1.13
CA PHE A 785 34.22 22.11 -1.98
C PHE A 785 35.21 22.20 -3.13
N SER A 786 34.70 22.29 -4.36
CA SER A 786 35.50 22.59 -5.54
C SER A 786 35.60 24.11 -5.67
N ILE A 787 36.82 24.64 -5.59
CA ILE A 787 37.12 26.07 -5.73
C ILE A 787 37.80 26.22 -7.09
N ALA A 788 37.22 27.03 -7.97
CA ALA A 788 37.65 27.14 -9.36
C ALA A 788 37.79 28.60 -9.81
N GLY A 789 38.71 28.84 -10.73
CA GLY A 789 38.98 30.15 -11.34
C GLY A 789 40.45 30.56 -11.24
N PRO A 790 40.89 31.56 -12.01
CA PRO A 790 42.28 32.03 -12.02
C PRO A 790 42.80 32.45 -10.63
N ASN A 791 41.96 33.00 -9.75
CA ASN A 791 42.36 33.49 -8.43
C ASN A 791 42.28 32.41 -7.32
N THR A 792 42.02 31.14 -7.67
CA THR A 792 41.84 30.06 -6.69
C THR A 792 43.04 29.89 -5.77
N ARG A 793 44.26 29.95 -6.32
CA ARG A 793 45.48 29.79 -5.53
C ARG A 793 45.68 30.93 -4.54
N ASP A 794 45.35 32.15 -4.94
CA ASP A 794 45.48 33.32 -4.06
C ASP A 794 44.47 33.27 -2.92
N LEU A 795 43.22 32.86 -3.20
CA LEU A 795 42.23 32.61 -2.16
C LEU A 795 42.72 31.54 -1.18
N LEU A 796 43.28 30.42 -1.67
CA LEU A 796 43.76 29.34 -0.80
C LEU A 796 44.93 29.75 0.10
N ARG A 797 45.80 30.68 -0.34
CA ARG A 797 46.89 31.21 0.50
C ARG A 797 46.38 31.90 1.77
N ASP A 798 45.16 32.42 1.75
CA ASP A 798 44.53 33.03 2.93
C ASP A 798 43.90 31.99 3.88
N LEU A 799 43.72 30.74 3.46
CA LEU A 799 43.12 29.67 4.25
C LEU A 799 44.11 28.61 4.72
N VAL A 800 45.07 28.27 3.87
CA VAL A 800 46.10 27.26 4.13
C VAL A 800 47.24 27.88 4.93
N ASP A 801 47.88 27.10 5.81
CA ASP A 801 49.03 27.56 6.58
C ASP A 801 50.18 28.01 5.64
N PRO A 802 50.83 29.16 5.91
CA PRO A 802 51.95 29.64 5.10
C PRO A 802 53.13 28.66 4.94
N SER A 803 53.26 27.65 5.81
CA SER A 803 54.29 26.61 5.66
C SER A 803 54.02 25.65 4.49
N GLU A 804 52.80 25.62 3.94
CA GLU A 804 52.42 24.75 2.83
C GLU A 804 52.75 25.39 1.47
N ASP A 805 53.54 24.71 0.64
CA ASP A 805 53.84 25.19 -0.72
C ASP A 805 52.71 24.87 -1.71
N LEU A 806 51.97 25.90 -2.12
CA LEU A 806 50.90 25.85 -3.12
C LEU A 806 51.35 26.30 -4.52
N SER A 807 52.65 26.50 -4.76
CA SER A 807 53.21 26.81 -6.08
C SER A 807 52.95 25.68 -7.08
N ASN A 808 53.19 25.93 -8.37
CA ASN A 808 53.06 24.88 -9.39
C ASN A 808 54.05 23.72 -9.17
N GLU A 809 55.23 23.99 -8.58
CA GLU A 809 56.23 22.99 -8.26
C GLU A 809 55.86 22.21 -6.99
N GLY A 810 55.44 22.92 -5.93
CA GLY A 810 55.05 22.31 -4.66
C GLY A 810 53.70 21.59 -4.67
N PHE A 811 52.75 22.04 -5.51
CA PHE A 811 51.43 21.43 -5.66
C PHE A 811 51.05 21.30 -7.15
N PRO A 812 51.67 20.36 -7.89
CA PRO A 812 51.48 20.21 -9.34
C PRO A 812 50.07 19.72 -9.70
N PHE A 813 49.70 19.84 -10.99
CA PHE A 813 48.43 19.33 -11.51
C PHE A 813 48.20 17.85 -11.14
N MET A 814 46.96 17.52 -10.78
CA MET A 814 46.56 16.22 -10.20
C MET A 814 47.34 15.86 -8.92
N GLY A 815 47.87 16.85 -8.20
CA GLY A 815 48.45 16.68 -6.88
C GLY A 815 47.37 16.45 -5.82
N VAL A 816 47.71 15.71 -4.78
CA VAL A 816 46.88 15.48 -3.60
C VAL A 816 47.76 15.33 -2.38
N ARG A 817 47.42 16.00 -1.28
CA ARG A 817 47.99 15.73 0.03
C ARG A 817 47.11 16.29 1.13
N GLU A 818 47.39 15.85 2.35
CA GLU A 818 46.95 16.53 3.55
C GLU A 818 47.73 17.84 3.72
N VAL A 819 47.04 18.90 4.12
CA VAL A 819 47.59 20.24 4.35
C VAL A 819 47.07 20.81 5.66
N ALA A 820 47.89 21.59 6.35
CA ALA A 820 47.44 22.37 7.48
C ALA A 820 46.68 23.62 7.02
N LEU A 821 45.49 23.87 7.58
CA LEU A 821 44.81 25.15 7.50
C LEU A 821 45.32 26.09 8.59
N ARG A 822 45.14 27.39 8.38
CA ARG A 822 45.38 28.39 9.43
C ARG A 822 44.54 28.05 10.66
N GLY A 823 45.19 27.90 11.80
CA GLY A 823 44.57 27.40 13.03
C GLY A 823 44.75 25.91 13.30
N GLY A 824 45.55 25.20 12.49
CA GLY A 824 46.04 23.85 12.77
C GLY A 824 45.11 22.69 12.38
N MET A 825 43.98 22.96 11.73
CA MET A 825 43.09 21.91 11.21
C MET A 825 43.72 21.25 9.98
N CYS A 826 43.76 19.91 9.94
CA CYS A 826 44.18 19.17 8.76
C CYS A 826 43.02 19.07 7.75
N ALA A 827 43.29 19.44 6.50
CA ALA A 827 42.37 19.28 5.37
C ALA A 827 43.03 18.44 4.27
N ARG A 828 42.22 17.82 3.41
CA ARG A 828 42.72 17.17 2.19
C ARG A 828 42.55 18.11 1.02
N LEU A 829 43.65 18.43 0.35
CA LEU A 829 43.63 19.31 -0.82
C LEU A 829 43.90 18.47 -2.07
N TYR A 830 43.13 18.72 -3.12
CA TYR A 830 43.21 18.00 -4.39
C TYR A 830 43.26 19.02 -5.53
N ARG A 831 44.26 18.96 -6.42
CA ARG A 831 44.31 19.84 -7.60
C ARG A 831 43.65 19.16 -8.80
N ILE A 832 42.32 19.06 -8.72
CA ILE A 832 41.43 18.43 -9.71
C ILE A 832 40.44 19.49 -10.19
N SER A 833 40.02 19.42 -11.45
CA SER A 833 39.08 20.36 -12.05
C SER A 833 38.07 19.67 -12.96
N PHE A 834 36.79 19.99 -12.77
CA PHE A 834 35.70 19.62 -13.68
C PHE A 834 35.16 20.83 -14.47
N SER A 835 35.54 22.05 -14.08
CA SER A 835 35.14 23.30 -14.74
C SER A 835 36.02 23.69 -15.93
N GLY A 836 37.22 23.12 -16.03
CA GLY A 836 38.24 23.50 -17.02
C GLY A 836 39.03 24.76 -16.66
N GLU A 837 38.75 25.38 -15.51
CA GLU A 837 39.65 26.36 -14.90
C GLU A 837 40.67 25.66 -14.00
N MET A 838 41.71 26.38 -13.58
CA MET A 838 42.50 25.98 -12.42
C MET A 838 41.55 25.82 -11.23
N ALA A 839 41.58 24.65 -10.61
CA ALA A 839 40.70 24.35 -9.50
C ALA A 839 41.40 23.46 -8.47
N PHE A 840 40.93 23.60 -7.24
CA PHE A 840 41.31 22.81 -6.10
C PHE A 840 40.04 22.36 -5.37
N GLU A 841 39.99 21.11 -4.99
CA GLU A 841 38.98 20.62 -4.06
C GLU A 841 39.57 20.55 -2.66
N ILE A 842 38.86 21.08 -1.67
CA ILE A 842 39.25 21.04 -0.26
C ILE A 842 38.25 20.20 0.52
N GLY A 843 38.74 19.11 1.11
CA GLY A 843 38.00 18.20 1.96
C GLY A 843 38.29 18.45 3.44
N VAL A 844 37.25 18.61 4.25
CA VAL A 844 37.31 18.69 5.72
C VAL A 844 36.32 17.71 6.35
N PRO A 845 36.49 17.32 7.63
CA PRO A 845 35.48 16.54 8.32
C PRO A 845 34.11 17.22 8.22
N ALA A 846 33.05 16.44 7.95
CA ALA A 846 31.74 16.95 7.55
C ALA A 846 31.17 18.01 8.51
N GLN A 847 31.38 17.86 9.81
CA GLN A 847 30.95 18.82 10.84
C GLN A 847 31.50 20.26 10.65
N PHE A 848 32.57 20.43 9.86
CA PHE A 848 33.17 21.73 9.55
C PHE A 848 32.78 22.28 8.17
N GLY A 849 31.93 21.58 7.41
CA GLY A 849 31.57 21.97 6.04
C GLY A 849 30.93 23.36 5.96
N GLU A 850 29.99 23.66 6.86
CA GLU A 850 29.40 25.00 6.94
C GLU A 850 30.45 26.08 7.25
N ALA A 851 31.30 25.83 8.25
CA ALA A 851 32.36 26.77 8.64
C ALA A 851 33.32 27.04 7.48
N LEU A 852 33.66 26.01 6.70
CA LEU A 852 34.48 26.13 5.51
C LEU A 852 33.80 27.00 4.44
N ALA A 853 32.51 26.79 4.15
CA ALA A 853 31.78 27.64 3.19
C ALA A 853 31.78 29.12 3.61
N ARG A 854 31.57 29.41 4.90
CA ARG A 854 31.66 30.78 5.45
C ARG A 854 33.07 31.34 5.32
N ASN A 855 34.10 30.56 5.64
CA ASN A 855 35.50 30.98 5.53
C ASN A 855 35.94 31.22 4.09
N LEU A 856 35.46 30.42 3.13
CA LEU A 856 35.69 30.63 1.70
C LEU A 856 35.13 31.98 1.25
N MET A 857 33.92 32.34 1.69
CA MET A 857 33.35 33.67 1.42
C MET A 857 34.15 34.81 2.04
N LEU A 858 34.70 34.63 3.25
CA LEU A 858 35.48 35.64 3.95
C LEU A 858 36.85 35.85 3.29
N ALA A 859 37.62 34.78 3.12
CA ALA A 859 38.94 34.82 2.49
C ALA A 859 38.86 35.23 1.02
N GLY A 860 37.78 34.84 0.33
CA GLY A 860 37.59 35.16 -1.07
C GLY A 860 37.06 36.58 -1.36
N LYS A 861 36.71 37.37 -0.33
CA LYS A 861 36.14 38.72 -0.49
C LYS A 861 37.00 39.66 -1.35
N PRO A 862 38.35 39.73 -1.19
CA PRO A 862 39.20 40.57 -2.04
C PRO A 862 39.19 40.16 -3.52
N PHE A 863 38.86 38.89 -3.81
CA PHE A 863 38.86 38.30 -5.15
C PHE A 863 37.46 38.24 -5.77
N GLY A 864 36.43 38.77 -5.08
CA GLY A 864 35.05 38.73 -5.54
C GLY A 864 34.47 37.32 -5.62
N VAL A 865 34.81 36.45 -4.65
CA VAL A 865 34.36 35.04 -4.64
C VAL A 865 32.84 34.91 -4.73
N VAL A 866 32.38 33.97 -5.55
CA VAL A 866 30.95 33.66 -5.71
C VAL A 866 30.69 32.18 -5.44
N PRO A 867 29.69 31.81 -4.63
CA PRO A 867 29.23 30.44 -4.58
C PRO A 867 28.41 30.13 -5.84
N TYR A 868 28.63 28.95 -6.42
CA TYR A 868 27.92 28.52 -7.61
C TYR A 868 27.35 27.11 -7.44
N GLY A 869 26.19 26.88 -8.05
CA GLY A 869 25.46 25.63 -7.91
C GLY A 869 25.79 24.59 -8.98
N THR A 870 25.07 23.47 -8.98
CA THR A 870 25.25 22.40 -9.95
C THR A 870 24.97 22.83 -11.40
N GLU A 871 24.12 23.84 -11.62
CA GLU A 871 23.78 24.31 -12.96
C GLU A 871 24.97 25.04 -13.60
N ALA A 872 25.62 25.96 -12.88
CA ALA A 872 26.84 26.62 -13.34
C ALA A 872 28.01 25.63 -13.53
N LEU A 873 28.13 24.63 -12.66
CA LEU A 873 29.07 23.51 -12.89
C LEU A 873 28.73 22.76 -14.18
N GLY A 874 27.44 22.53 -14.44
CA GLY A 874 26.91 21.95 -15.67
C GLY A 874 27.26 22.76 -16.92
N VAL A 875 27.17 24.08 -16.88
CA VAL A 875 27.61 24.93 -17.99
C VAL A 875 29.10 24.74 -18.25
N MET A 876 29.94 24.89 -17.21
CA MET A 876 31.39 24.86 -17.37
C MET A 876 31.91 23.51 -17.84
N ARG A 877 31.30 22.40 -17.42
CA ARG A 877 31.68 21.05 -17.91
C ARG A 877 31.25 20.82 -19.36
N ILE A 878 30.08 21.34 -19.79
CA ILE A 878 29.62 21.26 -21.18
C ILE A 878 30.55 22.06 -22.09
N GLU A 879 30.95 23.26 -21.67
CA GLU A 879 31.94 24.07 -22.41
C GLU A 879 33.27 23.32 -22.64
N LYS A 880 33.63 22.40 -21.73
CA LYS A 880 34.83 21.55 -21.84
C LYS A 880 34.61 20.21 -22.52
N GLY A 881 33.39 19.90 -22.96
CA GLY A 881 33.07 18.58 -23.52
C GLY A 881 33.15 17.43 -22.52
N HIS A 882 33.14 17.73 -21.22
CA HIS A 882 33.17 16.71 -20.18
C HIS A 882 31.83 15.99 -20.11
N VAL A 883 31.88 14.67 -20.16
CA VAL A 883 30.72 13.79 -20.03
C VAL A 883 30.26 13.72 -18.56
N ALA A 884 28.96 13.55 -18.37
CA ALA A 884 28.35 13.34 -17.05
C ALA A 884 27.16 12.38 -17.17
N GLY A 885 26.30 12.32 -16.14
CA GLY A 885 25.12 11.45 -16.10
C GLY A 885 24.33 11.30 -17.41
N PRO A 886 24.01 12.39 -18.15
CA PRO A 886 23.27 12.29 -19.43
C PRO A 886 23.99 11.48 -20.52
N GLU A 887 25.33 11.48 -20.52
CA GLU A 887 26.15 10.69 -21.45
C GLU A 887 26.48 9.30 -20.89
N LEU A 888 26.54 9.16 -19.57
CA LEU A 888 26.73 7.90 -18.84
C LEU A 888 25.36 7.20 -18.62
N ASN A 889 24.68 6.92 -19.72
CA ASN A 889 23.27 6.49 -19.76
C ASN A 889 23.06 4.96 -19.73
N GLY A 890 24.15 4.18 -19.64
CA GLY A 890 24.12 2.73 -19.63
C GLY A 890 24.16 2.05 -20.99
N THR A 891 24.18 2.78 -22.11
CA THR A 891 24.34 2.25 -23.49
C THR A 891 25.62 2.72 -24.17
N THR A 892 26.38 3.63 -23.54
CA THR A 892 27.63 4.18 -24.05
C THR A 892 28.85 3.34 -23.64
N THR A 893 29.76 3.15 -24.60
CA THR A 893 31.09 2.57 -24.36
C THR A 893 32.08 3.67 -24.00
N ALA A 894 33.25 3.30 -23.44
CA ALA A 894 34.36 4.24 -23.29
C ALA A 894 34.74 4.90 -24.63
N GLY A 895 34.63 4.14 -25.72
CA GLY A 895 34.82 4.62 -27.08
C GLY A 895 33.84 5.72 -27.45
N ASP A 896 32.54 5.51 -27.22
CA ASP A 896 31.47 6.46 -27.55
C ASP A 896 31.70 7.81 -26.86
N LEU A 897 32.15 7.79 -25.60
CA LEU A 897 32.41 8.97 -24.78
C LEU A 897 33.73 9.70 -25.11
N GLY A 898 34.52 9.23 -26.09
CA GLY A 898 35.84 9.81 -26.38
C GLY A 898 36.94 9.40 -25.40
N LEU A 899 36.64 8.51 -24.45
CA LEU A 899 37.54 8.05 -23.39
C LEU A 899 38.21 6.70 -23.69
N GLY A 900 37.98 6.12 -24.88
CA GLY A 900 38.48 4.79 -25.24
C GLY A 900 40.01 4.62 -25.18
N LYS A 901 40.78 5.71 -25.32
CA LYS A 901 42.26 5.68 -25.18
C LYS A 901 42.72 5.38 -23.74
N MET A 902 41.85 5.55 -22.74
CA MET A 902 42.16 5.21 -21.35
C MET A 902 42.18 3.70 -21.09
N ALA A 903 41.52 2.91 -21.95
CA ALA A 903 41.41 1.47 -21.79
C ALA A 903 42.78 0.78 -21.95
N SER A 904 43.26 0.13 -20.89
CA SER A 904 44.56 -0.52 -20.91
C SER A 904 44.57 -1.74 -21.81
N ARG A 905 45.59 -1.84 -22.68
CA ARG A 905 45.85 -3.06 -23.47
C ARG A 905 46.74 -4.07 -22.74
N LYS A 906 47.34 -3.66 -21.61
CA LYS A 906 48.41 -4.40 -20.91
C LYS A 906 47.92 -5.19 -19.69
N LYS A 907 46.68 -4.97 -19.25
CA LYS A 907 46.06 -5.66 -18.11
C LYS A 907 44.63 -6.05 -18.45
N ASP A 908 44.10 -7.00 -17.69
CA ASP A 908 42.67 -7.29 -17.69
C ASP A 908 41.92 -6.41 -16.69
N TYR A 909 40.61 -6.23 -16.92
CA TYR A 909 39.70 -5.48 -16.06
C TYR A 909 38.25 -5.81 -16.40
N ILE A 910 37.32 -5.50 -15.50
CA ILE A 910 35.88 -5.78 -15.69
C ILE A 910 35.39 -5.14 -17.00
N GLY A 911 34.73 -5.95 -17.83
CA GLY A 911 34.17 -5.53 -19.11
C GLY A 911 35.14 -5.53 -20.29
N ARG A 912 36.45 -5.75 -20.10
CA ARG A 912 37.46 -5.69 -21.18
C ARG A 912 37.12 -6.62 -22.35
N ALA A 913 36.79 -7.88 -22.07
CA ALA A 913 36.49 -8.86 -23.11
C ALA A 913 35.24 -8.48 -23.91
N MET A 914 34.16 -8.11 -23.21
CA MET A 914 32.88 -7.79 -23.86
C MET A 914 32.88 -6.45 -24.57
N ALA A 915 33.70 -5.49 -24.11
CA ALA A 915 33.94 -4.23 -24.81
C ALA A 915 34.58 -4.42 -26.20
N GLY A 916 35.21 -5.57 -26.46
CA GLY A 916 35.82 -5.91 -27.75
C GLY A 916 34.85 -6.44 -28.82
N ARG A 917 33.55 -6.59 -28.51
CA ARG A 917 32.56 -7.07 -29.49
C ARG A 917 32.41 -6.10 -30.66
N GLU A 918 32.18 -6.64 -31.85
CA GLU A 918 32.07 -5.89 -33.10
C GLU A 918 31.07 -4.73 -32.99
N ALA A 919 29.84 -5.00 -32.55
CA ALA A 919 28.79 -3.97 -32.41
C ALA A 919 29.13 -2.84 -31.40
N LEU A 920 30.02 -3.08 -30.44
CA LEU A 920 30.48 -2.06 -29.47
C LEU A 920 31.67 -1.25 -30.00
N ASN A 921 32.27 -1.66 -31.11
CA ASN A 921 33.37 -0.96 -31.79
C ASN A 921 33.00 -0.53 -33.21
N ALA A 922 31.74 -0.70 -33.62
CA ALA A 922 31.30 -0.35 -34.95
C ALA A 922 31.52 1.15 -35.23
N PRO A 923 31.99 1.52 -36.44
CA PRO A 923 32.38 2.90 -36.76
C PRO A 923 31.20 3.87 -36.78
N ASP A 924 29.98 3.36 -37.01
CA ASP A 924 28.73 4.10 -37.10
C ASP A 924 28.02 4.30 -35.75
N ARG A 925 28.63 3.84 -34.64
CA ARG A 925 28.08 4.08 -33.30
C ARG A 925 27.85 5.56 -33.03
N GLN A 926 26.89 5.82 -32.14
CA GLN A 926 26.67 7.16 -31.62
C GLN A 926 27.82 7.54 -30.68
N VAL A 927 28.51 8.63 -31.01
CA VAL A 927 29.67 9.13 -30.27
C VAL A 927 29.40 10.55 -29.79
N VAL A 928 30.04 10.94 -28.68
CA VAL A 928 29.90 12.29 -28.13
C VAL A 928 30.51 13.32 -29.09
N VAL A 929 29.70 14.30 -29.46
CA VAL A 929 30.07 15.48 -30.25
C VAL A 929 29.53 16.75 -29.59
N GLY A 930 30.06 17.90 -30.01
CA GLY A 930 29.47 19.19 -29.70
C GLY A 930 28.36 19.53 -30.69
N ILE A 931 27.33 20.23 -30.23
CA ILE A 931 26.22 20.70 -31.06
C ILE A 931 25.97 22.18 -30.74
N LYS A 932 25.84 23.02 -31.76
CA LYS A 932 25.43 24.42 -31.60
C LYS A 932 24.38 24.80 -32.66
N PRO A 933 23.41 25.67 -32.35
CA PRO A 933 22.49 26.19 -33.35
C PRO A 933 23.21 26.96 -34.46
N VAL A 934 22.75 26.85 -35.70
CA VAL A 934 23.25 27.68 -36.82
C VAL A 934 22.92 29.16 -36.58
N ASN A 935 21.71 29.43 -36.07
CA ASN A 935 21.36 30.74 -35.56
C ASN A 935 21.72 30.82 -34.06
N ALA A 936 22.78 31.56 -33.72
CA ALA A 936 23.28 31.69 -32.35
C ALA A 936 22.24 32.22 -31.33
N ALA A 937 21.19 32.92 -31.79
CA ALA A 937 20.09 33.38 -30.93
C ALA A 937 19.08 32.27 -30.59
N SER A 938 19.09 31.15 -31.32
CA SER A 938 18.17 30.03 -31.08
C SER A 938 18.51 29.29 -29.79
N ARG A 939 17.47 28.85 -29.07
CA ARG A 939 17.61 28.08 -27.83
C ARG A 939 17.62 26.59 -28.12
N LEU A 940 18.77 25.94 -27.92
CA LEU A 940 18.89 24.49 -28.01
C LEU A 940 18.13 23.81 -26.85
N ARG A 941 17.66 22.57 -27.07
CA ARG A 941 16.98 21.73 -26.07
C ARG A 941 17.64 20.37 -25.98
N SER A 942 17.81 19.85 -24.76
CA SER A 942 18.19 18.45 -24.54
C SER A 942 17.05 17.53 -24.93
N GLY A 943 17.37 16.37 -25.50
CA GLY A 943 16.42 15.37 -25.99
C GLY A 943 15.97 15.56 -27.44
N ALA A 944 16.38 16.64 -28.10
CA ALA A 944 16.12 16.81 -29.53
C ALA A 944 16.88 15.75 -30.34
N HIS A 945 16.20 15.11 -31.30
CA HIS A 945 16.78 14.10 -32.18
C HIS A 945 17.53 14.73 -33.33
N ILE A 946 18.61 14.09 -33.76
CA ILE A 946 19.46 14.56 -34.85
C ILE A 946 19.06 13.83 -36.12
N VAL A 947 18.50 14.60 -37.06
CA VAL A 947 17.97 14.11 -38.33
C VAL A 947 18.74 14.77 -39.48
N PRO A 948 19.07 14.05 -40.57
CA PRO A 948 19.66 14.66 -41.75
C PRO A 948 18.83 15.84 -42.25
N LYS A 949 19.51 16.90 -42.70
CA LYS A 949 18.82 18.07 -43.24
C LYS A 949 17.96 17.69 -44.45
N GLY A 950 16.70 18.11 -44.44
CA GLY A 950 15.73 17.82 -45.51
C GLY A 950 15.12 16.41 -45.46
N ALA A 951 15.56 15.53 -44.56
CA ALA A 951 14.92 14.23 -44.35
C ALA A 951 13.62 14.38 -43.54
N VAL A 952 12.70 13.44 -43.75
CA VAL A 952 11.48 13.30 -42.95
C VAL A 952 11.89 12.66 -41.62
N PRO A 953 11.59 13.29 -40.46
CA PRO A 953 11.89 12.68 -39.16
C PRO A 953 11.17 11.34 -38.99
N GLY A 954 11.92 10.32 -38.58
CA GLY A 954 11.42 8.97 -38.32
C GLY A 954 12.54 8.04 -37.82
N PRO A 955 12.21 6.81 -37.40
CA PRO A 955 13.21 5.88 -36.85
C PRO A 955 14.40 5.61 -37.78
N ASP A 956 14.17 5.56 -39.09
CA ASP A 956 15.20 5.31 -40.09
C ASP A 956 16.12 6.53 -40.34
N THR A 957 15.69 7.73 -39.95
CA THR A 957 16.41 8.99 -40.16
C THR A 957 16.93 9.59 -38.86
N ASP A 958 16.66 8.96 -37.72
CA ASP A 958 17.20 9.35 -36.43
C ASP A 958 18.66 8.87 -36.29
N GLN A 959 19.58 9.82 -36.25
CA GLN A 959 21.02 9.56 -36.18
C GLN A 959 21.60 9.81 -34.79
N GLY A 960 20.75 10.06 -33.79
CA GLY A 960 21.21 10.40 -32.44
C GLY A 960 20.41 11.51 -31.80
N TYR A 961 20.92 12.06 -30.71
CA TYR A 961 20.18 13.06 -29.94
C TYR A 961 21.11 13.96 -29.12
N VAL A 962 20.59 15.13 -28.76
CA VAL A 962 21.23 16.09 -27.87
C VAL A 962 21.10 15.59 -26.42
N THR A 963 22.21 15.31 -25.74
CA THR A 963 22.22 14.76 -24.38
C THR A 963 22.18 15.87 -23.32
N SER A 964 22.98 16.92 -23.52
CA SER A 964 23.21 17.99 -22.55
C SER A 964 23.18 19.34 -23.24
N VAL A 965 22.61 20.36 -22.59
CA VAL A 965 22.50 21.71 -23.16
C VAL A 965 22.78 22.75 -22.09
N CYS A 966 23.46 23.82 -22.47
CA CYS A 966 23.55 25.04 -21.68
C CYS A 966 23.55 26.27 -22.58
N PHE A 967 23.24 27.43 -21.99
CA PHE A 967 23.69 28.69 -22.54
C PHE A 967 25.13 28.92 -22.06
N SER A 968 26.08 29.13 -22.97
CA SER A 968 27.46 29.46 -22.62
C SER A 968 27.62 30.99 -22.55
N PRO A 969 27.89 31.57 -21.37
CA PRO A 969 28.19 32.99 -21.24
C PRO A 969 29.50 33.39 -21.93
N MET A 970 30.42 32.44 -22.11
CA MET A 970 31.72 32.66 -22.75
C MET A 970 31.60 32.76 -24.27
N LEU A 971 30.64 32.03 -24.85
CA LEU A 971 30.37 32.04 -26.29
C LEU A 971 29.13 32.87 -26.67
N SER A 972 28.39 33.37 -25.68
CA SER A 972 27.14 34.12 -25.83
C SER A 972 26.11 33.42 -26.72
N GLN A 973 26.00 32.09 -26.63
CA GLN A 973 25.06 31.27 -27.40
C GLN A 973 24.72 29.96 -26.67
N TRP A 974 23.66 29.30 -27.11
CA TRP A 974 23.33 27.95 -26.66
C TRP A 974 24.26 26.93 -27.31
N ILE A 975 24.76 25.99 -26.50
CA ILE A 975 25.60 24.87 -26.93
C ILE A 975 25.11 23.59 -26.25
N GLY A 976 25.53 22.46 -26.78
CA GLY A 976 25.22 21.17 -26.19
C GLY A 976 26.22 20.08 -26.56
N LEU A 977 26.08 18.96 -25.86
CA LEU A 977 26.66 17.69 -26.25
C LEU A 977 25.56 16.82 -26.84
N GLY A 978 25.93 15.91 -27.74
CA GLY A 978 25.03 14.91 -28.26
C GLY A 978 25.75 13.62 -28.59
N LEU A 979 24.97 12.54 -28.64
CA LEU A 979 25.42 11.23 -29.11
C LEU A 979 24.94 11.10 -30.55
N VAL A 980 25.86 11.15 -31.51
CA VAL A 980 25.54 11.18 -32.95
C VAL A 980 26.30 10.09 -33.69
N ALA A 981 25.59 9.32 -34.51
CA ALA A 981 26.12 8.24 -35.33
C ALA A 981 27.24 8.77 -36.25
N GLY A 982 28.44 8.17 -36.13
CA GLY A 982 29.63 8.59 -36.89
C GLY A 982 30.08 10.03 -36.62
N GLY A 983 29.65 10.65 -35.52
CA GLY A 983 29.73 12.10 -35.31
C GLY A 983 31.12 12.73 -35.41
N ARG A 984 32.20 11.99 -35.10
CA ARG A 984 33.59 12.51 -35.16
C ARG A 984 34.04 12.95 -36.54
N GLU A 985 33.54 12.29 -37.57
CA GLU A 985 33.90 12.53 -38.97
C GLU A 985 33.01 13.61 -39.60
N ARG A 986 31.99 14.06 -38.84
CA ARG A 986 30.89 14.93 -39.29
C ARG A 986 30.98 16.35 -38.75
N HIS A 987 32.11 16.74 -38.17
CA HIS A 987 32.30 18.11 -37.69
C HIS A 987 32.17 19.11 -38.87
N GLY A 988 31.37 20.16 -38.68
CA GLY A 988 30.99 21.14 -39.69
C GLY A 988 29.70 20.80 -40.45
N GLU A 989 29.15 19.61 -40.28
CA GLU A 989 27.88 19.22 -40.91
C GLU A 989 26.69 19.95 -40.26
N ILE A 990 25.78 20.47 -41.09
CA ILE A 990 24.51 21.05 -40.64
C ILE A 990 23.42 19.98 -40.72
N VAL A 991 22.80 19.71 -39.58
CA VAL A 991 21.73 18.73 -39.39
C VAL A 991 20.50 19.39 -38.76
N ARG A 992 19.36 18.70 -38.77
CA ARG A 992 18.13 19.16 -38.12
C ARG A 992 18.08 18.57 -36.70
N ALA A 993 18.01 19.42 -35.70
CA ALA A 993 17.55 19.04 -34.37
C ALA A 993 16.00 19.07 -34.36
N HIS A 994 15.37 17.93 -34.10
CA HIS A 994 13.92 17.73 -34.14
C HIS A 994 13.38 17.37 -32.74
N ASP A 995 12.46 18.18 -32.21
CA ASP A 995 11.79 17.94 -30.93
C ASP A 995 10.26 17.88 -31.14
N PRO A 996 9.71 16.70 -31.45
CA PRO A 996 8.28 16.56 -31.72
C PRO A 996 7.40 16.76 -30.48
N LEU A 997 7.95 16.59 -29.27
CA LEU A 997 7.20 16.78 -28.03
C LEU A 997 6.92 18.25 -27.77
N ARG A 998 7.83 19.13 -28.18
CA ARG A 998 7.68 20.60 -28.06
C ARG A 998 7.26 21.26 -29.37
N GLY A 999 7.28 20.52 -30.49
CA GLY A 999 7.04 21.06 -31.82
C GLY A 999 8.12 22.05 -32.27
N GLU A 1000 9.35 21.87 -31.78
CA GLU A 1000 10.49 22.77 -32.03
C GLU A 1000 11.51 22.07 -32.94
N ASP A 1001 11.84 22.68 -34.08
CA ASP A 1001 12.87 22.19 -35.00
C ASP A 1001 13.85 23.30 -35.37
N MET A 1002 15.14 22.98 -35.45
CA MET A 1002 16.16 23.94 -35.87
C MET A 1002 17.35 23.29 -36.56
N ASP A 1003 18.00 24.06 -37.42
CA ASP A 1003 19.30 23.69 -37.97
C ASP A 1003 20.39 23.87 -36.91
N VAL A 1004 21.19 22.82 -36.70
CA VAL A 1004 22.33 22.79 -35.79
C VAL A 1004 23.58 22.31 -36.53
N GLU A 1005 24.75 22.76 -36.10
CA GLU A 1005 26.05 22.33 -36.59
C GLU A 1005 26.67 21.33 -35.61
N ILE A 1006 27.13 20.18 -36.13
CA ILE A 1006 27.94 19.22 -35.38
C ILE A 1006 29.37 19.78 -35.29
N VAL A 1007 29.94 19.87 -34.10
CA VAL A 1007 31.27 20.44 -33.85
C VAL A 1007 32.07 19.60 -32.86
N ASN A 1008 33.33 19.97 -32.64
CA ASN A 1008 34.13 19.38 -31.56
C ASN A 1008 33.41 19.57 -30.21
N PRO A 1009 33.34 18.53 -29.35
CA PRO A 1009 32.69 18.65 -28.04
C PRO A 1009 33.36 19.65 -27.08
N VAL A 1010 34.62 20.04 -27.31
CA VAL A 1010 35.33 21.03 -26.49
C VAL A 1010 35.17 22.43 -27.10
N PHE A 1011 34.28 23.22 -26.51
CA PHE A 1011 33.90 24.54 -26.98
C PHE A 1011 34.80 25.67 -26.47
N TYR A 1012 35.39 25.50 -25.28
CA TYR A 1012 36.15 26.54 -24.59
C TYR A 1012 37.53 26.03 -24.15
N ASP A 1013 38.59 26.80 -24.44
CA ASP A 1013 39.99 26.46 -24.14
C ASP A 1013 40.38 25.02 -24.58
N PRO A 1014 40.29 24.66 -25.87
CA PRO A 1014 40.52 23.29 -26.33
C PRO A 1014 41.93 22.77 -26.01
N GLU A 1015 42.93 23.66 -25.90
CA GLU A 1015 44.30 23.32 -25.52
C GLU A 1015 44.46 23.03 -24.01
N GLY A 1016 43.48 23.43 -23.18
CA GLY A 1016 43.43 23.14 -21.75
C GLY A 1016 44.46 23.91 -20.92
N GLY A 1017 44.93 25.05 -21.39
CA GLY A 1017 45.94 25.85 -20.71
C GLY A 1017 45.46 26.39 -19.37
N ARG A 1018 44.19 26.84 -19.30
CA ARG A 1018 43.62 27.46 -18.09
C ARG A 1018 43.50 26.48 -16.93
N GLN A 1019 43.20 25.22 -17.23
CA GLN A 1019 43.10 24.16 -16.22
C GLN A 1019 44.46 23.83 -15.59
N ARG A 1020 45.53 23.90 -16.40
CA ARG A 1020 46.89 23.55 -15.97
C ARG A 1020 47.56 24.66 -15.18
N GLY A 1021 47.08 25.90 -15.30
CA GLY A 1021 47.46 27.03 -14.44
C GLY A 1021 48.79 27.65 -14.80
#